data_AF-A0A1N6G3U8-F1
#
_entry.id   AF-A0A1N6G3U8-F1
#
_cell.length_a   1.000
_cell.length_b   1.000
_cell.length_c   1.000
_cell.angle_alpha   90.00
_cell.angle_beta   90.00
_cell.angle_gamma   90.00
#
_symmetry.space_group_name_H-M   'P 1'
#
loop_
_entity.id
_entity.type
_entity.pdbx_description
1 polymer ?
#
loop_
_entity_poly.entity_id
_entity_poly.type
_entity_poly.pdbx_seq_one_letter_code
_entity_poly.pdbx_strand_id
1 'polypeptide(L)'
;MSDLPETPVEPARKSLMERVSIVWVVPAAALVIALGIAWNSYADRGPLLELTFDTASGIRAGETELRYRDVTVGVVERVDFTQGLGQVLVGVRLDRDVADYVDGEAQFWVVRPEVTPQGVSGLETVLSGTFIEGIWDDVAGGFVGRHAASTEAPLNREGRPGLRLRLRAAGSATLTERAPILYRGIEVGRIGKAEVSEDGGTVEAEAIVFAPHDGLISSATRFWDSSGFRFTLGPGGAQLDFASVASLVSGGVSFRTVASGGTPAAPGTLFTVYPDEGAARATLFGGEEREALSLTAIFDENVAGLSVDAPVTIGGLNVGRVTALSGLVDPARFGDDRVRLAVTLAIQPGQLGLGEDAGPEAALAYLQDRVAEGLRARLATASLLTGGLKIELVERADAPPAELDMTATPNPLLPTAPAEIADVAATAEGLYNRLNALPIEEVMESTIAALDNISRLTGSADTRALPGEMRALLGEARGLVGAEETRALPARLGATVDEIETLVATLNESDLAGRLDAALEAATAAAGSVDAAVAGVPDVVARLDAIAAEAEEVPLGDLADRLSALLDAADRLIDTDAARALPGDLSAALDELRAVLAEMREGGVVENANATLASARAAADDISAAAADLPEVLARARSVLDQAAATIRGYDATRGAGRDLAPAIREVERAARAVSDLARALERNPNSILFGR
;
A
#
# COMPACT_ATOMS: atom_id res chain seq x y z
N MET A 1 90.30 -69.05 78.18
CA MET A 1 89.94 -67.74 78.73
C MET A 1 90.68 -66.71 77.88
N SER A 2 90.06 -65.89 77.06
CA SER A 2 88.63 -65.56 77.00
C SER A 2 88.28 -65.10 75.58
N ASP A 3 87.22 -65.70 75.06
CA ASP A 3 86.43 -65.30 73.92
C ASP A 3 85.82 -63.91 74.23
N LEU A 4 86.04 -62.92 73.37
CA LEU A 4 85.35 -61.63 73.43
C LEU A 4 84.36 -61.57 72.26
N PRO A 5 83.08 -61.24 72.49
CA PRO A 5 82.06 -61.29 71.45
C PRO A 5 82.21 -60.13 70.47
N GLU A 6 82.14 -60.42 69.17
CA GLU A 6 82.01 -59.38 68.15
C GLU A 6 80.60 -58.76 68.20
N THR A 7 80.56 -57.45 68.44
CA THR A 7 79.33 -56.64 68.37
C THR A 7 78.94 -56.39 66.90
N PRO A 8 77.71 -56.71 66.46
CA PRO A 8 77.26 -56.37 65.12
C PRO A 8 76.99 -54.86 65.04
N VAL A 9 77.73 -54.19 64.16
CA VAL A 9 77.50 -52.78 63.84
C VAL A 9 76.44 -52.72 62.74
N GLU A 10 75.21 -52.36 63.09
CA GLU A 10 74.18 -52.00 62.10
C GLU A 10 74.56 -50.66 61.45
N PRO A 11 74.59 -50.57 60.11
CA PRO A 11 74.86 -49.30 59.44
C PRO A 11 73.70 -48.32 59.69
N ALA A 12 74.04 -47.12 60.15
CA ALA A 12 73.09 -46.03 60.36
C ALA A 12 72.25 -45.82 59.09
N ARG A 13 70.91 -45.86 59.24
CA ARG A 13 69.97 -45.57 58.15
C ARG A 13 70.25 -44.17 57.63
N LYS A 14 70.91 -44.07 56.47
CA LYS A 14 71.14 -42.79 55.78
C LYS A 14 69.80 -42.06 55.59
N SER A 15 69.76 -40.82 56.08
CA SER A 15 68.63 -39.89 55.96
C SER A 15 68.18 -39.80 54.50
N LEU A 16 66.87 -39.73 54.28
CA LEU A 16 66.28 -39.62 52.93
C LEU A 16 66.85 -38.42 52.15
N MET A 17 67.30 -37.37 52.84
CA MET A 17 67.91 -36.18 52.23
C MET A 17 69.30 -36.42 51.61
N GLU A 18 70.06 -37.44 52.06
CA GLU A 18 71.38 -37.77 51.46
C GLU A 18 71.27 -38.65 50.21
N ARG A 19 70.07 -39.15 49.88
CA ARG A 19 69.83 -40.00 48.69
C ARG A 19 69.29 -39.22 47.50
N VAL A 20 68.89 -37.97 47.68
CA VAL A 20 68.39 -37.11 46.61
C VAL A 20 69.56 -36.33 46.05
N SER A 21 70.04 -36.73 44.88
CA SER A 21 71.04 -35.98 44.11
C SER A 21 70.51 -34.58 43.80
N ILE A 22 71.32 -33.54 44.04
CA ILE A 22 71.02 -32.14 43.69
C ILE A 22 70.60 -31.98 42.22
N VAL A 23 71.05 -32.89 41.35
CA VAL A 23 70.71 -32.95 39.92
C VAL A 23 69.20 -33.17 39.69
N TRP A 24 68.48 -33.81 40.61
CA TRP A 24 67.04 -34.07 40.50
C TRP A 24 66.14 -32.94 41.01
N VAL A 25 66.71 -31.93 41.69
CA VAL A 25 65.93 -30.81 42.23
C VAL A 25 65.39 -29.92 41.11
N VAL A 26 66.18 -29.68 40.06
CA VAL A 26 65.78 -28.81 38.94
C VAL A 26 64.63 -29.40 38.11
N PRO A 27 64.65 -30.69 37.68
CA PRO A 27 63.52 -31.31 37.00
C PRO A 27 62.25 -31.39 37.87
N ALA A 28 62.39 -31.67 39.18
CA ALA A 28 61.25 -31.72 40.09
C ALA A 28 60.60 -30.33 40.27
N ALA A 29 61.41 -29.28 40.41
CA ALA A 29 60.91 -27.90 40.47
C ALA A 29 60.22 -27.49 39.16
N ALA A 30 60.78 -27.83 38.00
CA ALA A 30 60.16 -27.59 36.71
C ALA A 30 58.82 -28.33 36.55
N LEU A 31 58.73 -29.58 37.03
CA LEU A 31 57.50 -30.36 37.03
C LEU A 31 56.41 -29.72 37.91
N VAL A 32 56.77 -29.23 39.11
CA VAL A 32 55.83 -28.54 40.00
C VAL A 32 55.32 -27.24 39.37
N ILE A 33 56.21 -26.46 38.74
CA ILE A 33 55.80 -25.25 38.01
C ILE A 33 54.88 -25.60 36.85
N ALA A 34 55.20 -26.63 36.06
CA ALA A 34 54.36 -27.08 34.96
C ALA A 34 52.98 -27.58 35.44
N LEU A 35 52.93 -28.34 36.54
CA LEU A 35 51.68 -28.74 37.20
C LEU A 35 50.90 -27.54 37.74
N GLY A 36 51.59 -26.55 38.29
CA GLY A 36 50.97 -25.30 38.76
C GLY A 36 50.34 -24.50 37.62
N ILE A 37 51.06 -24.34 36.49
CA ILE A 37 50.54 -23.67 35.28
C ILE A 37 49.37 -24.46 34.69
N ALA A 38 49.48 -25.79 34.60
CA ALA A 38 48.41 -26.65 34.10
C ALA A 38 47.16 -26.57 35.00
N TRP A 39 47.34 -26.57 36.32
CA TRP A 39 46.23 -26.42 37.28
C TRP A 39 45.58 -25.06 37.18
N ASN A 40 46.37 -23.97 37.14
CA ASN A 40 45.82 -22.62 36.99
C ASN A 40 45.05 -22.47 35.67
N SER A 41 45.64 -22.96 34.56
CA SER A 41 44.97 -23.00 33.25
C SER A 41 43.70 -23.87 33.23
N TYR A 42 43.58 -24.86 34.10
CA TYR A 42 42.37 -25.67 34.25
C TYR A 42 41.33 -24.99 35.16
N ALA A 43 41.77 -24.39 36.26
CA ALA A 43 40.92 -23.72 37.24
C ALA A 43 40.34 -22.37 36.73
N ASP A 44 41.03 -21.74 35.78
CA ASP A 44 40.57 -20.50 35.14
C ASP A 44 39.57 -20.74 34.00
N ARG A 45 39.34 -22.01 33.59
CA ARG A 45 38.32 -22.33 32.58
C ARG A 45 36.93 -22.18 33.19
N GLY A 46 36.06 -21.46 32.50
CA GLY A 46 34.64 -21.43 32.87
C GLY A 46 33.94 -22.77 32.59
N PRO A 47 32.68 -22.89 33.03
CA PRO A 47 31.93 -24.14 32.93
C PRO A 47 31.57 -24.47 31.47
N LEU A 48 31.22 -25.74 31.24
CA LEU A 48 30.73 -26.20 29.94
C LEU A 48 29.20 -26.10 29.93
N LEU A 49 28.68 -25.34 28.96
CA LEU A 49 27.27 -25.19 28.66
C LEU A 49 26.90 -26.14 27.52
N GLU A 50 25.90 -26.99 27.72
CA GLU A 50 25.38 -27.92 26.73
C GLU A 50 24.09 -27.35 26.13
N LEU A 51 24.14 -27.01 24.84
CA LEU A 51 23.01 -26.51 24.06
C LEU A 51 22.50 -27.61 23.14
N THR A 52 21.20 -27.88 23.19
CA THR A 52 20.55 -28.84 22.28
C THR A 52 19.82 -28.09 21.19
N PHE A 53 20.16 -28.35 19.93
CA PHE A 53 19.52 -27.80 18.73
C PHE A 53 18.90 -28.91 17.89
N ASP A 54 17.84 -28.60 17.14
CA ASP A 54 17.31 -29.53 16.13
C ASP A 54 18.27 -29.68 14.94
N THR A 55 18.99 -28.61 14.57
CA THR A 55 20.00 -28.61 13.52
C THR A 55 21.21 -27.75 13.92
N ALA A 56 22.41 -28.07 13.43
CA ALA A 56 23.64 -27.32 13.72
C ALA A 56 24.31 -26.74 12.47
N SER A 57 23.51 -26.40 11.46
CA SER A 57 24.00 -25.83 10.20
C SER A 57 24.84 -24.57 10.46
N GLY A 58 26.12 -24.63 10.10
CA GLY A 58 27.08 -23.53 10.26
C GLY A 58 27.88 -23.53 11.56
N ILE A 59 27.45 -24.26 12.60
CA ILE A 59 28.16 -24.33 13.89
C ILE A 59 29.40 -25.21 13.76
N ARG A 60 30.57 -24.67 14.13
CA ARG A 60 31.86 -25.37 14.09
C ARG A 60 32.59 -25.28 15.43
N ALA A 61 33.13 -26.41 15.87
CA ALA A 61 33.97 -26.49 17.05
C ALA A 61 35.26 -25.68 16.88
N GLY A 62 35.59 -24.88 17.88
CA GLY A 62 36.77 -24.00 17.92
C GLY A 62 36.62 -22.68 17.17
N GLU A 63 35.57 -22.51 16.35
CA GLU A 63 35.36 -21.32 15.51
C GLU A 63 34.10 -20.54 15.92
N THR A 64 33.00 -21.24 16.22
CA THR A 64 31.73 -20.59 16.53
C THR A 64 31.76 -20.01 17.95
N GLU A 65 31.43 -18.72 18.05
CA GLU A 65 31.38 -17.97 19.30
C GLU A 65 29.97 -17.96 19.89
N LEU A 66 29.87 -17.92 21.22
CA LEU A 66 28.66 -17.54 21.95
C LEU A 66 28.76 -16.07 22.33
N ARG A 67 27.73 -15.29 22.00
CA ARG A 67 27.67 -13.84 22.26
C ARG A 67 26.50 -13.45 23.15
N TYR A 68 26.72 -12.43 23.97
CA TYR A 68 25.70 -11.74 24.75
C TYR A 68 25.83 -10.25 24.52
N ARG A 69 24.78 -9.58 24.04
CA ARG A 69 24.81 -8.14 23.70
C ARG A 69 26.01 -7.78 22.81
N ASP A 70 26.22 -8.57 21.76
CA ASP A 70 27.35 -8.46 20.82
C ASP A 70 28.76 -8.66 21.41
N VAL A 71 28.88 -9.11 22.65
CA VAL A 71 30.16 -9.44 23.30
C VAL A 71 30.35 -10.96 23.32
N THR A 72 31.51 -11.44 22.87
CA THR A 72 31.88 -12.85 22.97
C THR A 72 32.09 -13.24 24.43
N VAL A 73 31.34 -14.25 24.86
CA VAL A 73 31.32 -14.76 26.25
C VAL A 73 31.55 -16.27 26.31
N GLY A 74 31.85 -16.90 25.17
CA GLY A 74 32.19 -18.30 25.10
C GLY A 74 32.52 -18.76 23.68
N VAL A 75 33.04 -19.97 23.56
CA VAL A 75 33.40 -20.60 22.27
C VAL A 75 32.91 -22.03 22.25
N VAL A 76 32.40 -22.49 21.11
CA VAL A 76 31.99 -23.88 20.90
C VAL A 76 33.21 -24.79 21.00
N GLU A 77 33.22 -25.71 21.95
CA GLU A 77 34.30 -26.68 22.17
C GLU A 77 34.05 -27.97 21.38
N ARG A 78 32.78 -28.41 21.26
CA ARG A 78 32.40 -29.64 20.56
C ARG A 78 31.00 -29.58 19.98
N VAL A 79 30.77 -30.33 18.91
CA VAL A 79 29.47 -30.52 18.25
C VAL A 79 29.28 -32.02 18.05
N ASP A 80 28.31 -32.59 18.75
CA ASP A 80 27.99 -34.02 18.76
C ASP A 80 26.50 -34.24 18.50
N PHE A 81 26.05 -35.49 18.35
CA PHE A 81 24.62 -35.80 18.34
C PHE A 81 24.15 -36.31 19.71
N THR A 82 22.88 -36.09 20.04
CA THR A 82 22.25 -36.72 21.21
C THR A 82 22.15 -38.24 21.04
N GLN A 83 21.96 -38.96 22.15
CA GLN A 83 21.70 -40.41 22.10
C GLN A 83 20.39 -40.65 21.34
N GLY A 84 20.48 -41.19 20.12
CA GLY A 84 19.35 -41.38 19.21
C GLY A 84 19.40 -40.55 17.92
N LEU A 85 20.41 -39.69 17.76
CA LEU A 85 20.66 -38.89 16.54
C LEU A 85 19.56 -37.89 16.16
N GLY A 86 18.57 -37.66 17.03
CA GLY A 86 17.43 -36.79 16.75
C GLY A 86 17.73 -35.29 16.90
N GLN A 87 18.77 -34.94 17.66
CA GLN A 87 19.17 -33.55 17.94
C GLN A 87 20.69 -33.42 17.98
N VAL A 88 21.19 -32.20 17.80
CA VAL A 88 22.61 -31.87 17.91
C VAL A 88 22.91 -31.29 19.28
N LEU A 89 23.91 -31.85 19.95
CA LEU A 89 24.45 -31.40 21.23
C LEU A 89 25.70 -30.55 20.99
N VAL A 90 25.61 -29.26 21.28
CA VAL A 90 26.70 -28.29 21.14
C VAL A 90 27.24 -27.96 22.54
N GLY A 91 28.50 -28.29 22.79
CA GLY A 91 29.18 -27.94 24.03
C GLY A 91 29.92 -26.62 23.88
N VAL A 92 29.47 -25.58 24.58
CA VAL A 92 30.08 -24.24 24.60
C VAL A 92 30.87 -24.08 25.89
N ARG A 93 32.13 -23.68 25.78
CA ARG A 93 32.93 -23.25 26.93
C ARG A 93 32.59 -21.79 27.23
N LEU A 94 31.94 -21.53 28.35
CA LEU A 94 31.56 -20.18 28.77
C LEU A 94 32.70 -19.51 29.55
N ASP A 95 32.76 -18.19 29.50
CA ASP A 95 33.62 -17.40 30.36
C ASP A 95 33.13 -17.44 31.81
N ARG A 96 34.08 -17.51 32.75
CA ARG A 96 33.78 -17.67 34.17
C ARG A 96 32.99 -16.51 34.75
N ASP A 97 33.22 -15.30 34.25
CA ASP A 97 32.59 -14.06 34.75
C ASP A 97 31.10 -13.98 34.44
N VAL A 98 30.63 -14.74 33.44
CA VAL A 98 29.25 -14.72 32.95
C VAL A 98 28.46 -15.94 33.44
N ALA A 99 29.15 -17.00 33.86
CA ALA A 99 28.56 -18.27 34.26
C ALA A 99 27.45 -18.17 35.32
N ASP A 100 27.62 -17.31 36.31
CA ASP A 100 26.65 -17.18 37.41
C ASP A 100 25.33 -16.51 36.99
N TYR A 101 25.29 -15.88 35.81
CA TYR A 101 24.10 -15.24 35.23
C TYR A 101 23.39 -16.13 34.20
N VAL A 102 24.01 -17.22 33.74
CA VAL A 102 23.39 -18.17 32.83
C VAL A 102 22.60 -19.18 33.65
N ASP A 103 21.41 -18.75 34.08
CA ASP A 103 20.46 -19.55 34.83
C ASP A 103 19.41 -20.22 33.93
N GLY A 104 18.41 -20.87 34.52
CA GLY A 104 17.38 -21.62 33.80
C GLY A 104 16.49 -20.78 32.87
N GLU A 105 16.47 -19.46 32.99
CA GLU A 105 15.69 -18.56 32.14
C GLU A 105 16.46 -18.11 30.89
N ALA A 106 17.76 -18.44 30.82
CA ALA A 106 18.61 -18.14 29.68
C ALA A 106 18.12 -18.84 28.41
N GLN A 107 18.02 -18.07 27.32
CA GLN A 107 17.62 -18.54 26.00
C GLN A 107 18.77 -18.37 25.02
N PHE A 108 18.90 -19.32 24.10
CA PHE A 108 19.98 -19.37 23.11
C PHE A 108 19.42 -19.62 21.72
N TRP A 109 19.98 -18.97 20.70
CA TRP A 109 19.65 -19.23 19.31
C TRP A 109 20.84 -19.05 18.38
N VAL A 110 20.76 -19.64 17.19
CA VAL A 110 21.76 -19.44 16.13
C VAL A 110 21.46 -18.18 15.34
N VAL A 111 22.47 -17.34 15.12
CA VAL A 111 22.40 -16.20 14.20
C VAL A 111 23.08 -16.57 12.89
N ARG A 112 22.35 -16.36 11.80
CA ARG A 112 22.75 -16.68 10.42
C ARG A 112 22.24 -15.60 9.46
N PRO A 113 22.75 -15.53 8.22
CA PRO A 113 22.30 -14.52 7.28
C PRO A 113 20.91 -14.92 6.77
N GLU A 114 19.95 -14.03 6.91
CA GLU A 114 18.56 -14.27 6.50
C GLU A 114 18.09 -13.12 5.60
N VAL A 115 17.51 -13.51 4.47
CA VAL A 115 16.90 -12.58 3.50
C VAL A 115 15.39 -12.74 3.62
N THR A 116 14.73 -11.66 3.99
CA THR A 116 13.28 -11.62 4.15
C THR A 116 12.72 -10.51 3.27
N PRO A 117 11.41 -10.54 2.92
CA PRO A 117 10.76 -9.41 2.23
C PRO A 117 10.93 -8.07 2.97
N GLN A 118 11.12 -8.10 4.28
CA GLN A 118 11.27 -6.94 5.14
C GLN A 118 12.71 -6.41 5.20
N GLY A 119 13.69 -7.16 4.68
CA GLY A 119 15.11 -6.75 4.66
C GLY A 119 16.07 -7.91 4.88
N VAL A 120 17.35 -7.57 5.02
CA VAL A 120 18.44 -8.53 5.23
C VAL A 120 18.95 -8.40 6.66
N SER A 121 19.02 -9.51 7.39
CA SER A 121 19.60 -9.60 8.74
C SER A 121 20.76 -10.59 8.79
N GLY A 122 21.62 -10.46 9.80
CA GLY A 122 22.73 -11.39 9.98
C GLY A 122 23.87 -11.20 8.96
N LEU A 123 23.99 -10.04 8.32
CA LEU A 123 25.05 -9.76 7.34
C LEU A 123 26.46 -9.90 7.92
N GLU A 124 26.62 -9.67 9.22
CA GLU A 124 27.85 -9.89 9.96
C GLU A 124 28.35 -11.34 9.83
N THR A 125 27.42 -12.29 9.71
CA THR A 125 27.75 -13.72 9.60
C THR A 125 28.30 -14.12 8.23
N VAL A 126 28.16 -13.26 7.21
CA VAL A 126 28.74 -13.51 5.87
C VAL A 126 30.27 -13.49 5.93
N LEU A 127 30.84 -12.66 6.80
CA LEU A 127 32.29 -12.56 7.00
C LEU A 127 32.77 -13.33 8.23
N SER A 128 32.04 -13.26 9.35
CA SER A 128 32.47 -13.90 10.60
C SER A 128 32.02 -15.36 10.76
N GLY A 129 31.15 -15.86 9.88
CA GLY A 129 30.46 -17.13 10.07
C GLY A 129 29.28 -17.02 11.05
N THR A 130 28.51 -18.11 11.16
CA THR A 130 27.37 -18.21 12.09
C THR A 130 27.87 -18.24 13.54
N PHE A 131 27.15 -17.55 14.43
CA PHE A 131 27.43 -17.53 15.87
C PHE A 131 26.17 -17.88 16.67
N ILE A 132 26.36 -18.20 17.94
CA ILE A 132 25.25 -18.43 18.88
C ILE A 132 25.08 -17.14 19.69
N GLU A 133 23.84 -16.70 19.85
CA GLU A 133 23.52 -15.59 20.74
C GLU A 133 22.70 -16.09 21.92
N GLY A 134 22.96 -15.52 23.08
CA GLY A 134 22.26 -15.83 24.32
C GLY A 134 21.65 -14.59 24.93
N ILE A 135 20.59 -14.78 25.70
CA ILE A 135 19.94 -13.74 26.49
C ILE A 135 19.58 -14.25 27.89
N TRP A 136 19.85 -13.42 28.88
CA TRP A 136 19.57 -13.60 30.31
C TRP A 136 19.54 -12.20 30.98
N ASP A 137 19.05 -12.15 32.22
CA ASP A 137 18.96 -10.91 32.99
C ASP A 137 20.29 -10.52 33.68
N ASP A 138 20.28 -9.47 34.50
CA ASP A 138 21.46 -9.04 35.26
C ASP A 138 21.52 -9.61 36.68
N VAL A 139 20.72 -10.63 36.98
CA VAL A 139 20.62 -11.26 38.29
C VAL A 139 21.36 -12.59 38.29
N ALA A 140 22.25 -12.79 39.26
CA ALA A 140 22.96 -14.05 39.41
C ALA A 140 22.03 -15.13 39.98
N GLY A 141 21.39 -15.91 39.09
CA GLY A 141 20.52 -17.05 39.41
C GLY A 141 21.26 -18.37 39.64
N GLY A 142 22.55 -18.41 39.31
CA GLY A 142 23.40 -19.60 39.39
C GLY A 142 23.42 -20.40 38.10
N PHE A 143 24.57 -21.00 37.80
CA PHE A 143 24.81 -21.65 36.52
C PHE A 143 23.95 -22.91 36.28
N VAL A 144 23.19 -22.90 35.19
CA VAL A 144 22.52 -24.08 34.63
C VAL A 144 23.24 -24.51 33.36
N GLY A 145 23.81 -25.71 33.38
CA GLY A 145 24.68 -26.18 32.29
C GLY A 145 23.97 -26.81 31.09
N ARG A 146 22.64 -26.88 31.05
CA ARG A 146 21.89 -27.52 29.96
C ARG A 146 20.69 -26.69 29.53
N HIS A 147 20.65 -26.34 28.25
CA HIS A 147 19.58 -25.54 27.66
C HIS A 147 19.11 -26.12 26.34
N ALA A 148 17.80 -25.97 26.07
CA ALA A 148 17.28 -26.09 24.72
C ALA A 148 17.55 -24.78 23.99
N ALA A 149 18.04 -24.87 22.76
CA ALA A 149 18.38 -23.72 21.95
C ALA A 149 17.53 -23.72 20.66
N SER A 150 17.11 -22.53 20.25
CA SER A 150 16.24 -22.32 19.10
C SER A 150 17.05 -22.06 17.83
N THR A 151 16.47 -22.38 16.67
CA THR A 151 17.04 -21.92 15.39
C THR A 151 16.57 -20.49 15.06
N GLU A 152 15.50 -20.02 15.69
CA GLU A 152 14.89 -18.72 15.47
C GLU A 152 15.12 -17.81 16.69
N ALA A 153 15.35 -16.52 16.43
CA ALA A 153 15.55 -15.53 17.49
C ALA A 153 14.24 -15.26 18.26
N PRO A 154 14.28 -15.10 19.59
CA PRO A 154 13.10 -14.76 20.37
C PRO A 154 12.58 -13.35 20.01
N LEU A 155 11.28 -13.14 20.15
CA LEU A 155 10.61 -11.86 19.84
C LEU A 155 11.18 -10.68 20.61
N ASN A 156 11.67 -10.94 21.82
CA ASN A 156 12.35 -9.98 22.68
C ASN A 156 13.88 -10.15 22.64
N ARG A 157 14.49 -10.25 21.45
CA ARG A 157 15.96 -10.36 21.27
C ARG A 157 16.78 -9.37 22.11
N GLU A 158 16.27 -8.14 22.29
CA GLU A 158 16.94 -7.08 23.05
C GLU A 158 16.74 -7.17 24.57
N GLY A 159 15.95 -8.14 25.06
CA GLY A 159 15.65 -8.31 26.49
C GLY A 159 14.76 -7.20 27.05
N ARG A 160 14.18 -6.37 26.19
CA ARG A 160 13.26 -5.31 26.59
C ARG A 160 11.99 -5.91 27.20
N PRO A 161 11.57 -5.48 28.40
CA PRO A 161 10.30 -5.90 28.97
C PRO A 161 9.13 -5.39 28.12
N GLY A 162 8.01 -6.09 28.17
CA GLY A 162 6.80 -5.72 27.43
C GLY A 162 5.65 -6.69 27.66
N LEU A 163 4.47 -6.31 27.18
CA LEU A 163 3.27 -7.12 27.25
C LEU A 163 3.21 -8.06 26.05
N ARG A 164 3.22 -9.37 26.33
CA ARG A 164 2.99 -10.41 25.32
C ARG A 164 1.50 -10.59 25.07
N LEU A 165 1.11 -10.64 23.81
CA LEU A 165 -0.27 -10.74 23.33
C LEU A 165 -0.36 -11.83 22.26
N ARG A 166 -1.57 -12.30 21.97
CA ARG A 166 -1.86 -13.08 20.77
C ARG A 166 -2.70 -12.23 19.83
N LEU A 167 -2.33 -12.20 18.55
CA LEU A 167 -3.08 -11.54 17.50
C LEU A 167 -3.72 -12.58 16.60
N ARG A 168 -4.98 -12.40 16.26
CA ARG A 168 -5.71 -13.24 15.29
C ARG A 168 -6.14 -12.41 14.10
N ALA A 169 -5.82 -12.84 12.89
CA ALA A 169 -6.30 -12.22 11.67
C ALA A 169 -7.81 -12.44 11.48
N ALA A 170 -8.53 -11.40 11.07
CA ALA A 170 -9.94 -11.50 10.65
C ALA A 170 -10.14 -10.97 9.22
N GLY A 171 -11.01 -11.63 8.46
CA GLY A 171 -11.33 -11.26 7.09
C GLY A 171 -10.09 -11.31 6.19
N SER A 172 -9.77 -10.19 5.55
CA SER A 172 -8.60 -10.02 4.68
C SER A 172 -7.37 -9.47 5.41
N ALA A 173 -7.40 -9.32 6.73
CA ALA A 173 -6.23 -8.87 7.50
C ALA A 173 -5.09 -9.89 7.40
N THR A 174 -3.86 -9.40 7.28
CA THR A 174 -2.66 -10.24 7.22
C THR A 174 -1.82 -10.07 8.48
N LEU A 175 -1.25 -11.18 8.97
CA LEU A 175 -0.25 -11.16 10.04
C LEU A 175 1.08 -11.52 9.42
N THR A 176 1.91 -10.49 9.23
CA THR A 176 3.25 -10.66 8.69
C THR A 176 4.24 -10.86 9.82
N GLU A 177 5.04 -11.92 9.72
CA GLU A 177 6.10 -12.21 10.68
C GLU A 177 7.08 -11.04 10.79
N ARG A 178 7.48 -10.69 12.03
CA ARG A 178 8.37 -9.57 12.37
C ARG A 178 7.85 -8.18 12.02
N ALA A 179 6.61 -8.06 11.55
CA ALA A 179 6.04 -6.77 11.23
C ALA A 179 5.93 -5.87 12.47
N PRO A 180 6.12 -4.56 12.33
CA PRO A 180 6.07 -3.63 13.43
C PRO A 180 4.63 -3.47 13.94
N ILE A 181 4.49 -3.34 15.25
CA ILE A 181 3.26 -2.89 15.90
C ILE A 181 3.38 -1.39 16.11
N LEU A 182 2.45 -0.64 15.51
CA LEU A 182 2.49 0.81 15.44
C LEU A 182 1.45 1.43 16.38
N TYR A 183 1.87 2.45 17.11
CA TYR A 183 0.97 3.38 17.80
C TYR A 183 1.15 4.77 17.22
N ARG A 184 0.12 5.29 16.55
CA ARG A 184 0.16 6.60 15.88
C ARG A 184 1.37 6.75 14.93
N GLY A 185 1.73 5.66 14.24
CA GLY A 185 2.86 5.63 13.30
C GLY A 185 4.23 5.38 13.94
N ILE A 186 4.32 5.25 15.26
CA ILE A 186 5.57 4.95 15.98
C ILE A 186 5.63 3.44 16.27
N GLU A 187 6.75 2.79 15.95
CA GLU A 187 7.01 1.39 16.32
C GLU A 187 7.10 1.25 17.84
N VAL A 188 6.20 0.47 18.42
CA VAL A 188 6.12 0.21 19.85
C VAL A 188 6.13 -1.28 20.19
N GLY A 189 6.20 -2.14 19.18
CA GLY A 189 6.17 -3.58 19.36
C GLY A 189 6.47 -4.32 18.07
N ARG A 190 6.47 -5.64 18.13
CA ARG A 190 6.68 -6.53 16.97
C ARG A 190 5.78 -7.75 17.03
N ILE A 191 5.38 -8.22 15.85
CA ILE A 191 4.64 -9.47 15.66
C ILE A 191 5.65 -10.60 15.48
N GLY A 192 5.35 -11.75 16.06
CA GLY A 192 6.09 -12.98 15.88
C GLY A 192 5.65 -13.77 14.67
N LYS A 193 6.03 -15.05 14.67
CA LYS A 193 5.68 -15.98 13.61
C LYS A 193 4.18 -16.21 13.60
N ALA A 194 3.60 -16.18 12.40
CA ALA A 194 2.19 -16.49 12.19
C ALA A 194 2.02 -18.00 12.02
N GLU A 195 1.08 -18.56 12.76
CA GLU A 195 0.73 -19.97 12.77
C GLU A 195 -0.77 -20.14 12.49
N VAL A 196 -1.15 -21.23 11.83
CA VAL A 196 -2.55 -21.59 11.67
C VAL A 196 -3.04 -22.17 13.00
N SER A 197 -4.16 -21.66 13.51
CA SER A 197 -4.83 -22.18 14.71
C SER A 197 -5.15 -23.67 14.56
N GLU A 198 -5.22 -24.41 15.68
CA GLU A 198 -5.48 -25.86 15.70
C GLU A 198 -6.79 -26.26 14.98
N ASP A 199 -7.78 -25.36 14.95
CA ASP A 199 -9.06 -25.53 14.25
C ASP A 199 -8.97 -25.30 12.73
N GLY A 200 -7.81 -24.88 12.22
CA GLY A 200 -7.56 -24.62 10.80
C GLY A 200 -8.28 -23.39 10.23
N GLY A 201 -9.07 -22.69 11.05
CA GLY A 201 -9.98 -21.64 10.60
C GLY A 201 -9.41 -20.23 10.66
N THR A 202 -8.32 -20.03 11.41
CA THR A 202 -7.76 -18.70 11.66
C THR A 202 -6.23 -18.73 11.70
N VAL A 203 -5.61 -17.60 11.39
CA VAL A 203 -4.17 -17.38 11.54
C VAL A 203 -3.95 -16.56 12.79
N GLU A 204 -3.05 -17.02 13.65
CA GLU A 204 -2.67 -16.35 14.89
C GLU A 204 -1.16 -16.12 14.94
N ALA A 205 -0.74 -15.06 15.62
CA ALA A 205 0.67 -14.79 15.88
C ALA A 205 0.85 -14.30 17.31
N GLU A 206 1.94 -14.71 17.96
CA GLU A 206 2.38 -14.02 19.17
C GLU A 206 2.82 -12.60 18.84
N ALA A 207 2.66 -11.68 19.77
CA ALA A 207 3.05 -10.29 19.61
C ALA A 207 3.59 -9.76 20.93
N ILE A 208 4.50 -8.79 20.86
CA ILE A 208 5.01 -8.09 22.03
C ILE A 208 4.89 -6.58 21.83
N VAL A 209 4.30 -5.89 22.81
CA VAL A 209 4.31 -4.43 22.91
C VAL A 209 5.31 -4.05 24.00
N PHE A 210 6.36 -3.32 23.63
CA PHE A 210 7.47 -3.00 24.53
C PHE A 210 7.08 -1.92 25.55
N ALA A 211 7.62 -2.03 26.77
CA ALA A 211 7.51 -0.98 27.78
C ALA A 211 8.18 0.33 27.29
N PRO A 212 7.62 1.52 27.62
CA PRO A 212 6.45 1.76 28.48
C PRO A 212 5.10 1.78 27.74
N HIS A 213 5.06 1.37 26.47
CA HIS A 213 3.87 1.47 25.62
C HIS A 213 2.86 0.34 25.84
N ASP A 214 3.29 -0.72 26.52
CA ASP A 214 2.44 -1.82 27.00
C ASP A 214 1.26 -1.33 27.84
N GLY A 215 1.45 -0.26 28.63
CA GLY A 215 0.38 0.40 29.41
C GLY A 215 -0.73 1.04 28.57
N LEU A 216 -0.57 1.16 27.24
CA LEU A 216 -1.60 1.67 26.34
C LEU A 216 -2.64 0.59 25.97
N ILE A 217 -2.34 -0.68 26.23
CA ILE A 217 -3.18 -1.81 25.84
C ILE A 217 -4.20 -2.13 26.93
N SER A 218 -5.47 -2.20 26.54
CA SER A 218 -6.60 -2.52 27.42
C SER A 218 -7.63 -3.36 26.68
N SER A 219 -8.68 -3.79 27.38
CA SER A 219 -9.85 -4.44 26.76
C SER A 219 -10.55 -3.58 25.69
N ALA A 220 -10.36 -2.25 25.73
CA ALA A 220 -10.87 -1.30 24.75
C ALA A 220 -9.91 -1.05 23.56
N THR A 221 -8.76 -1.74 23.51
CA THR A 221 -7.81 -1.62 22.40
C THR A 221 -8.31 -2.40 21.18
N ARG A 222 -8.16 -1.81 20.00
CA ARG A 222 -8.43 -2.46 18.71
C ARG A 222 -7.21 -2.37 17.81
N PHE A 223 -6.92 -3.47 17.12
CA PHE A 223 -5.79 -3.62 16.20
C PHE A 223 -6.31 -3.71 14.77
N TRP A 224 -5.61 -3.12 13.81
CA TRP A 224 -5.93 -3.26 12.40
C TRP A 224 -4.67 -3.36 11.55
N ASP A 225 -4.83 -3.99 10.40
CA ASP A 225 -3.81 -4.07 9.37
C ASP A 225 -3.60 -2.66 8.79
N SER A 226 -2.35 -2.21 8.85
CA SER A 226 -1.89 -0.93 8.28
C SER A 226 -1.05 -1.13 7.02
N SER A 227 -1.01 -2.35 6.52
CA SER A 227 -0.35 -2.73 5.28
C SER A 227 -1.21 -2.34 4.07
N GLY A 228 -0.58 -1.82 3.02
CA GLY A 228 -1.24 -1.49 1.75
C GLY A 228 -1.75 -0.05 1.62
N PHE A 229 -2.34 0.24 0.46
CA PHE A 229 -2.94 1.54 0.12
C PHE A 229 -4.46 1.40 0.13
N ARG A 230 -5.18 2.36 0.74
CA ARG A 230 -6.64 2.41 0.63
C ARG A 230 -7.04 3.57 -0.25
N PHE A 231 -7.62 3.24 -1.39
CA PHE A 231 -8.30 4.21 -2.23
C PHE A 231 -9.80 4.13 -1.96
N THR A 232 -10.43 5.25 -1.62
CA THR A 232 -11.87 5.35 -1.44
C THR A 232 -12.41 6.43 -2.35
N LEU A 233 -13.42 6.09 -3.16
CA LEU A 233 -14.12 7.04 -4.01
C LEU A 233 -15.57 7.14 -3.51
N GLY A 234 -15.95 8.32 -3.03
CA GLY A 234 -17.29 8.57 -2.50
C GLY A 234 -17.89 9.90 -2.98
N PRO A 235 -19.11 10.24 -2.52
CA PRO A 235 -19.78 11.49 -2.88
C PRO A 235 -18.96 12.76 -2.54
N GLY A 236 -18.04 12.66 -1.57
CA GLY A 236 -17.13 13.73 -1.17
C GLY A 236 -15.83 13.83 -1.97
N GLY A 237 -15.62 12.96 -2.97
CA GLY A 237 -14.41 12.91 -3.80
C GLY A 237 -13.56 11.65 -3.59
N ALA A 238 -12.35 11.69 -4.14
CA ALA A 238 -11.36 10.63 -4.00
C ALA A 238 -10.46 10.89 -2.78
N GLN A 239 -10.33 9.89 -1.91
CA GLN A 239 -9.42 9.90 -0.78
C GLN A 239 -8.45 8.72 -0.92
N LEU A 240 -7.16 9.00 -0.72
CA LEU A 240 -6.10 8.00 -0.72
C LEU A 240 -5.43 8.02 0.66
N ASP A 241 -5.60 6.95 1.43
CA ASP A 241 -4.95 6.79 2.73
C ASP A 241 -3.70 5.92 2.59
N PHE A 242 -2.58 6.43 3.11
CA PHE A 242 -1.31 5.69 3.26
C PHE A 242 -0.78 5.91 4.68
N ALA A 243 -0.48 4.82 5.40
CA ALA A 243 0.05 4.90 6.76
C ALA A 243 1.52 5.35 6.77
N SER A 244 2.38 4.71 5.97
CA SER A 244 3.76 5.12 5.71
C SER A 244 4.35 4.36 4.52
N VAL A 245 5.39 4.90 3.86
CA VAL A 245 6.12 4.20 2.78
C VAL A 245 6.77 2.91 3.28
N ALA A 246 7.26 2.87 4.53
CA ALA A 246 7.85 1.67 5.12
C ALA A 246 6.81 0.55 5.33
N SER A 247 5.58 0.92 5.72
CA SER A 247 4.46 -0.03 5.92
C SER A 247 3.94 -0.64 4.60
N LEU A 248 4.22 -0.02 3.45
CA LEU A 248 3.87 -0.58 2.13
C LEU A 248 4.72 -1.81 1.77
N VAL A 249 5.96 -1.87 2.25
CA VAL A 249 6.92 -2.94 1.91
C VAL A 249 6.97 -3.99 3.02
N SER A 250 6.96 -3.57 4.28
CA SER A 250 7.17 -4.47 5.42
C SER A 250 5.88 -4.97 6.08
N GLY A 251 4.73 -4.40 5.69
CA GLY A 251 3.48 -4.54 6.42
C GLY A 251 3.52 -3.87 7.80
N GLY A 252 2.45 -4.04 8.57
CA GLY A 252 2.41 -3.59 9.97
C GLY A 252 1.01 -3.62 10.56
N VAL A 253 0.93 -3.78 11.88
CA VAL A 253 -0.35 -3.71 12.61
C VAL A 253 -0.37 -2.45 13.46
N SER A 254 -1.40 -1.64 13.27
CA SER A 254 -1.63 -0.45 14.08
C SER A 254 -2.66 -0.71 15.16
N PHE A 255 -2.59 0.01 16.28
CA PHE A 255 -3.64 -0.04 17.29
C PHE A 255 -4.02 1.33 17.85
N ARG A 256 -5.21 1.39 18.43
CA ARG A 256 -5.66 2.52 19.23
C ARG A 256 -6.59 2.05 20.33
N THR A 257 -6.49 2.76 21.45
CA THR A 257 -7.44 2.68 22.56
C THR A 257 -8.44 3.81 22.37
N VAL A 258 -9.66 3.40 22.05
CA VAL A 258 -10.73 4.22 21.47
C VAL A 258 -11.75 4.72 22.50
N ALA A 259 -11.82 4.09 23.67
CA ALA A 259 -12.64 4.53 24.79
C ALA A 259 -11.76 4.84 26.01
N SER A 260 -12.12 5.88 26.77
CA SER A 260 -11.54 6.14 28.08
C SER A 260 -12.22 5.21 29.08
N GLY A 261 -11.53 4.16 29.49
CA GLY A 261 -12.09 3.10 30.32
C GLY A 261 -11.89 1.74 29.68
N GLY A 262 -11.39 0.80 30.48
CA GLY A 262 -10.99 -0.54 30.04
C GLY A 262 -10.07 -1.14 31.09
N THR A 263 -10.11 -2.45 31.25
CA THR A 263 -9.17 -3.16 32.12
C THR A 263 -7.84 -3.29 31.38
N PRO A 264 -6.69 -2.99 32.02
CA PRO A 264 -5.38 -3.28 31.44
C PRO A 264 -5.32 -4.72 30.94
N ALA A 265 -4.75 -4.93 29.75
CA ALA A 265 -4.67 -6.26 29.18
C ALA A 265 -3.68 -7.13 29.96
N ALA A 266 -4.07 -8.39 30.21
CA ALA A 266 -3.20 -9.36 30.84
C ALA A 266 -2.27 -10.01 29.78
N PRO A 267 -1.09 -10.53 30.17
CA PRO A 267 -0.24 -11.30 29.28
C PRO A 267 -0.99 -12.46 28.63
N GLY A 268 -0.79 -12.66 27.33
CA GLY A 268 -1.43 -13.72 26.53
C GLY A 268 -2.87 -13.42 26.09
N THR A 269 -3.39 -12.21 26.36
CA THR A 269 -4.73 -11.81 25.86
C THR A 269 -4.77 -11.88 24.34
N LEU A 270 -5.83 -12.50 23.80
CA LEU A 270 -6.09 -12.60 22.38
C LEU A 270 -6.82 -11.36 21.86
N PHE A 271 -6.27 -10.72 20.83
CA PHE A 271 -6.87 -9.60 20.12
C PHE A 271 -7.09 -9.93 18.65
N THR A 272 -8.16 -9.41 18.07
CA THR A 272 -8.44 -9.51 16.63
C THR A 272 -7.79 -8.34 15.89
N VAL A 273 -7.11 -8.64 14.80
CA VAL A 273 -6.59 -7.68 13.83
C VAL A 273 -7.59 -7.58 12.69
N TYR A 274 -8.18 -6.40 12.53
CA TYR A 274 -9.15 -6.11 11.48
C TYR A 274 -8.47 -5.66 10.18
N PRO A 275 -9.14 -5.76 9.03
CA PRO A 275 -8.57 -5.33 7.75
C PRO A 275 -8.19 -3.84 7.70
N ASP A 276 -8.90 -3.00 8.46
CA ASP A 276 -8.68 -1.57 8.48
C ASP A 276 -9.20 -0.90 9.77
N GLU A 277 -8.84 0.37 9.95
CA GLU A 277 -9.26 1.18 11.11
C GLU A 277 -10.80 1.35 11.16
N GLY A 278 -11.46 1.46 10.00
CA GLY A 278 -12.92 1.59 9.92
C GLY A 278 -13.61 0.33 10.43
N ALA A 279 -13.20 -0.85 9.95
CA ALA A 279 -13.67 -2.15 10.41
C ALA A 279 -13.39 -2.36 11.91
N ALA A 280 -12.19 -2.02 12.37
CA ALA A 280 -11.84 -2.08 13.79
C ALA A 280 -12.75 -1.19 14.65
N ARG A 281 -13.04 0.02 14.18
CA ARG A 281 -13.90 0.97 14.88
C ARG A 281 -15.37 0.54 14.87
N ALA A 282 -15.85 -0.03 13.77
CA ALA A 282 -17.22 -0.55 13.66
C ALA A 282 -17.51 -1.60 14.74
N THR A 283 -16.52 -2.41 15.16
CA THR A 283 -16.72 -3.42 16.23
C THR A 283 -16.95 -2.85 17.62
N LEU A 284 -16.60 -1.58 17.86
CA LEU A 284 -16.88 -0.89 19.12
C LEU A 284 -18.35 -0.53 19.24
N PHE A 285 -18.95 -0.19 18.09
CA PHE A 285 -20.38 -0.03 17.93
C PHE A 285 -21.06 -1.37 17.68
N GLY A 286 -20.33 -2.44 17.33
CA GLY A 286 -20.84 -3.79 17.09
C GLY A 286 -21.42 -4.53 18.31
N GLY A 287 -21.43 -3.91 19.49
CA GLY A 287 -22.43 -4.26 20.51
C GLY A 287 -23.86 -4.13 19.97
N GLU A 288 -24.08 -3.17 19.08
CA GLU A 288 -25.33 -2.88 18.37
C GLU A 288 -25.72 -3.96 17.34
N GLU A 289 -24.81 -4.81 16.85
CA GLU A 289 -25.22 -5.94 15.96
C GLU A 289 -26.03 -7.00 16.71
N ARG A 290 -25.82 -7.16 18.03
CA ARG A 290 -26.67 -8.02 18.87
C ARG A 290 -28.01 -7.36 19.23
N GLU A 291 -28.15 -6.07 18.99
CA GLU A 291 -29.34 -5.25 19.26
C GLU A 291 -30.00 -4.71 17.97
N ALA A 292 -29.52 -5.15 16.79
CA ALA A 292 -30.11 -4.77 15.52
C ALA A 292 -31.38 -5.59 15.25
N LEU A 293 -32.43 -4.90 14.84
CA LEU A 293 -33.66 -5.53 14.39
C LEU A 293 -33.45 -6.06 12.97
N SER A 294 -33.57 -7.38 12.79
CA SER A 294 -33.50 -8.03 11.48
C SER A 294 -34.88 -8.08 10.82
N LEU A 295 -34.98 -7.58 9.60
CA LEU A 295 -36.19 -7.59 8.78
C LEU A 295 -35.88 -8.12 7.38
N THR A 296 -36.88 -8.63 6.68
CA THR A 296 -36.76 -9.02 5.26
C THR A 296 -37.65 -8.14 4.41
N ALA A 297 -37.19 -7.70 3.25
CA ALA A 297 -38.00 -7.04 2.24
C ALA A 297 -37.90 -7.81 0.91
N ILE A 298 -39.03 -8.07 0.26
CA ILE A 298 -39.07 -8.77 -1.04
C ILE A 298 -39.49 -7.79 -2.13
N PHE A 299 -38.63 -7.58 -3.12
CA PHE A 299 -38.87 -6.69 -4.24
C PHE A 299 -39.26 -7.49 -5.49
N ASP A 300 -40.27 -7.01 -6.21
CA ASP A 300 -40.69 -7.59 -7.49
C ASP A 300 -39.64 -7.42 -8.59
N GLU A 301 -38.79 -6.39 -8.47
CA GLU A 301 -37.72 -6.08 -9.40
C GLU A 301 -36.39 -6.67 -8.91
N ASN A 302 -35.64 -7.29 -9.83
CA ASN A 302 -34.28 -7.73 -9.57
C ASN A 302 -33.31 -6.76 -10.27
N VAL A 303 -32.91 -5.72 -9.55
CA VAL A 303 -32.10 -4.63 -10.10
C VAL A 303 -30.64 -4.79 -9.69
N ALA A 304 -29.74 -4.73 -10.66
CA ALA A 304 -28.31 -4.67 -10.42
C ALA A 304 -27.92 -3.34 -9.74
N GLY A 305 -27.01 -3.40 -8.77
CA GLY A 305 -26.48 -2.21 -8.08
C GLY A 305 -26.74 -2.17 -6.58
N LEU A 306 -27.58 -3.06 -6.04
CA LEU A 306 -27.69 -3.28 -4.60
C LEU A 306 -26.62 -4.28 -4.16
N SER A 307 -25.90 -3.95 -3.08
CA SER A 307 -24.83 -4.78 -2.51
C SER A 307 -25.06 -5.02 -1.02
N VAL A 308 -24.37 -6.02 -0.45
CA VAL A 308 -24.25 -6.16 1.01
C VAL A 308 -23.57 -4.91 1.56
N ASP A 309 -23.97 -4.47 2.75
CA ASP A 309 -23.63 -3.19 3.38
C ASP A 309 -24.23 -1.93 2.73
N ALA A 310 -25.07 -2.08 1.69
CA ALA A 310 -25.83 -0.94 1.17
C ALA A 310 -26.68 -0.30 2.28
N PRO A 311 -26.73 1.04 2.37
CA PRO A 311 -27.39 1.72 3.47
C PRO A 311 -28.91 1.56 3.40
N VAL A 312 -29.54 1.48 4.57
CA VAL A 312 -30.99 1.58 4.74
C VAL A 312 -31.30 2.95 5.31
N THR A 313 -32.09 3.74 4.59
CA THR A 313 -32.35 5.14 4.95
C THR A 313 -33.82 5.42 5.21
N ILE A 314 -34.13 6.30 6.16
CA ILE A 314 -35.48 6.85 6.39
C ILE A 314 -35.38 8.38 6.45
N GLY A 315 -36.15 9.08 5.61
CA GLY A 315 -36.06 10.55 5.54
C GLY A 315 -34.64 11.10 5.29
N GLY A 316 -33.78 10.32 4.61
CA GLY A 316 -32.38 10.66 4.35
C GLY A 316 -31.38 10.32 5.47
N LEU A 317 -31.85 9.87 6.64
CA LEU A 317 -31.00 9.38 7.72
C LEU A 317 -30.65 7.91 7.50
N ASN A 318 -29.39 7.54 7.69
CA ASN A 318 -28.98 6.15 7.71
C ASN A 318 -29.43 5.52 9.03
N VAL A 319 -30.20 4.43 8.94
CA VAL A 319 -30.79 3.73 10.09
C VAL A 319 -30.47 2.25 10.11
N GLY A 320 -29.66 1.78 9.15
CA GLY A 320 -29.30 0.38 9.05
C GLY A 320 -28.57 0.04 7.77
N ARG A 321 -28.43 -1.25 7.50
CA ARG A 321 -27.75 -1.75 6.30
C ARG A 321 -28.34 -3.06 5.80
N VAL A 322 -28.02 -3.38 4.56
CA VAL A 322 -28.29 -4.69 3.96
C VAL A 322 -27.27 -5.70 4.48
N THR A 323 -27.72 -6.80 5.08
CA THR A 323 -26.86 -7.87 5.59
C THR A 323 -26.81 -9.08 4.67
N ALA A 324 -27.86 -9.31 3.87
CA ALA A 324 -27.89 -10.39 2.90
C ALA A 324 -28.80 -10.07 1.71
N LEU A 325 -28.46 -10.66 0.56
CA LEU A 325 -29.21 -10.62 -0.69
C LEU A 325 -29.43 -12.06 -1.16
N SER A 326 -30.67 -12.44 -1.48
CA SER A 326 -30.98 -13.75 -2.02
C SER A 326 -32.10 -13.69 -3.05
N GLY A 327 -32.13 -14.66 -3.95
CA GLY A 327 -33.27 -14.87 -4.85
C GLY A 327 -34.31 -15.76 -4.18
N LEU A 328 -35.58 -15.33 -4.20
CA LEU A 328 -36.71 -16.09 -3.68
C LEU A 328 -37.68 -16.42 -4.81
N VAL A 329 -38.06 -17.69 -4.92
CA VAL A 329 -39.17 -18.16 -5.77
C VAL A 329 -40.23 -18.72 -4.84
N ASP A 330 -41.39 -18.07 -4.79
CA ASP A 330 -42.52 -18.48 -3.94
C ASP A 330 -43.85 -18.39 -4.73
N PRO A 331 -44.19 -19.45 -5.49
CA PRO A 331 -45.38 -19.45 -6.33
C PRO A 331 -46.68 -19.43 -5.51
N ALA A 332 -46.65 -19.92 -4.27
CA ALA A 332 -47.80 -19.92 -3.38
C ALA A 332 -48.14 -18.50 -2.92
N ARG A 333 -47.13 -17.67 -2.67
CA ARG A 333 -47.29 -16.27 -2.26
C ARG A 333 -47.57 -15.34 -3.44
N PHE A 334 -46.85 -15.50 -4.54
CA PHE A 334 -46.86 -14.52 -5.65
C PHE A 334 -47.67 -14.96 -6.87
N GLY A 335 -48.12 -16.21 -6.94
CA GLY A 335 -48.90 -16.74 -8.06
C GLY A 335 -48.10 -16.93 -9.36
N ASP A 336 -46.77 -16.84 -9.30
CA ASP A 336 -45.86 -17.05 -10.44
C ASP A 336 -44.52 -17.66 -9.98
N ASP A 337 -43.76 -18.21 -10.93
CA ASP A 337 -42.45 -18.82 -10.67
C ASP A 337 -41.28 -17.82 -10.86
N ARG A 338 -41.54 -16.50 -10.80
CA ARG A 338 -40.49 -15.49 -11.01
C ARG A 338 -39.59 -15.39 -9.79
N VAL A 339 -38.28 -15.31 -10.04
CA VAL A 339 -37.28 -15.00 -9.02
C VAL A 339 -37.43 -13.54 -8.61
N ARG A 340 -37.67 -13.31 -7.32
CA ARG A 340 -37.72 -11.98 -6.70
C ARG A 340 -36.52 -11.77 -5.81
N LEU A 341 -36.14 -10.50 -5.63
CA LEU A 341 -35.03 -10.14 -4.77
C LEU A 341 -35.51 -10.09 -3.31
N ALA A 342 -35.01 -10.98 -2.46
CA ALA A 342 -35.18 -10.94 -1.02
C ALA A 342 -33.95 -10.30 -0.37
N VAL A 343 -34.17 -9.26 0.42
CA VAL A 343 -33.13 -8.47 1.07
C VAL A 343 -33.31 -8.55 2.57
N THR A 344 -32.27 -8.98 3.28
CA THR A 344 -32.24 -8.93 4.75
C THR A 344 -31.63 -7.60 5.18
N LEU A 345 -32.36 -6.90 6.06
CA LEU A 345 -32.02 -5.59 6.60
C LEU A 345 -31.68 -5.75 8.08
N ALA A 346 -30.61 -5.10 8.52
CA ALA A 346 -30.33 -4.88 9.94
C ALA A 346 -30.58 -3.41 10.27
N ILE A 347 -31.64 -3.14 11.02
CA ILE A 347 -32.04 -1.81 11.48
C ILE A 347 -31.49 -1.56 12.87
N GLN A 348 -30.87 -0.40 13.10
CA GLN A 348 -30.29 -0.04 14.38
C GLN A 348 -31.27 0.84 15.18
N PRO A 349 -31.82 0.36 16.31
CA PRO A 349 -32.80 1.11 17.10
C PRO A 349 -32.30 2.51 17.54
N GLY A 350 -31.04 2.63 17.94
CA GLY A 350 -30.44 3.91 18.35
C GLY A 350 -30.42 4.96 17.24
N GLN A 351 -30.39 4.54 15.97
CA GLN A 351 -30.42 5.44 14.80
C GLN A 351 -31.84 5.88 14.42
N LEU A 352 -32.88 5.22 14.95
CA LEU A 352 -34.27 5.65 14.79
C LEU A 352 -34.67 6.79 15.74
N GLY A 353 -33.77 7.22 16.63
CA GLY A 353 -34.04 8.29 17.60
C GLY A 353 -34.94 7.87 18.76
N LEU A 354 -35.04 6.56 19.04
CA LEU A 354 -35.90 5.98 20.09
C LEU A 354 -35.29 6.05 21.51
N GLY A 355 -34.08 6.62 21.66
CA GLY A 355 -33.31 6.71 22.91
C GLY A 355 -32.15 5.69 22.97
N GLU A 356 -31.15 5.95 23.81
CA GLU A 356 -29.92 5.12 23.90
C GLU A 356 -30.17 3.69 24.44
N ASP A 357 -31.27 3.47 25.17
CA ASP A 357 -31.65 2.16 25.74
C ASP A 357 -32.69 1.39 24.91
N ALA A 358 -33.06 1.90 23.72
CA ALA A 358 -34.09 1.26 22.89
C ALA A 358 -33.54 0.00 22.22
N GLY A 359 -34.13 -1.17 22.53
CA GLY A 359 -33.76 -2.44 21.92
C GLY A 359 -34.53 -2.79 20.62
N PRO A 360 -34.26 -3.97 20.03
CA PRO A 360 -34.92 -4.43 18.79
C PRO A 360 -36.46 -4.44 18.87
N GLU A 361 -37.02 -4.79 20.03
CA GLU A 361 -38.46 -4.86 20.26
C GLU A 361 -39.15 -3.49 20.12
N ALA A 362 -38.51 -2.44 20.65
CA ALA A 362 -39.01 -1.06 20.55
C ALA A 362 -38.94 -0.56 19.10
N ALA A 363 -37.86 -0.86 18.39
CA ALA A 363 -37.74 -0.56 16.96
C ALA A 363 -38.79 -1.31 16.13
N LEU A 364 -39.09 -2.56 16.49
CA LEU A 364 -40.08 -3.37 15.80
C LEU A 364 -41.49 -2.79 15.97
N ALA A 365 -41.87 -2.44 17.20
CA ALA A 365 -43.14 -1.77 17.48
C ALA A 365 -43.26 -0.45 16.73
N TYR A 366 -42.21 0.38 16.73
CA TYR A 366 -42.17 1.63 15.97
C TYR A 366 -42.39 1.40 14.46
N LEU A 367 -41.71 0.43 13.87
CA LEU A 367 -41.86 0.13 12.45
C LEU A 367 -43.22 -0.48 12.11
N GLN A 368 -43.84 -1.26 13.01
CA GLN A 368 -45.21 -1.74 12.83
C GLN A 368 -46.21 -0.58 12.73
N ASP A 369 -46.14 0.37 13.65
CA ASP A 369 -47.01 1.56 13.65
C ASP A 369 -46.80 2.37 12.36
N ARG A 370 -45.55 2.59 11.96
CA ARG A 370 -45.22 3.31 10.72
C ARG A 370 -45.69 2.56 9.47
N VAL A 371 -45.59 1.23 9.42
CA VAL A 371 -46.09 0.41 8.30
C VAL A 371 -47.60 0.53 8.16
N ALA A 372 -48.33 0.56 9.29
CA ALA A 372 -49.77 0.80 9.32
C ALA A 372 -50.13 2.21 8.82
N GLU A 373 -49.26 3.20 9.05
CA GLU A 373 -49.36 4.56 8.51
C GLU A 373 -48.85 4.72 7.06
N GLY A 374 -48.37 3.64 6.43
CA GLY A 374 -48.00 3.63 5.01
C GLY A 374 -46.49 3.54 4.72
N LEU A 375 -45.65 3.22 5.70
CA LEU A 375 -44.21 2.98 5.50
C LEU A 375 -43.97 1.76 4.60
N ARG A 376 -43.19 1.93 3.53
CA ARG A 376 -42.77 0.87 2.60
C ARG A 376 -41.26 0.93 2.37
N ALA A 377 -40.63 -0.23 2.19
CA ALA A 377 -39.27 -0.29 1.68
C ALA A 377 -39.27 -0.20 0.15
N ARG A 378 -38.39 0.62 -0.42
CA ARG A 378 -38.17 0.71 -1.88
C ARG A 378 -36.69 0.69 -2.23
N LEU A 379 -36.38 0.24 -3.43
CA LEU A 379 -35.06 0.43 -4.03
C LEU A 379 -34.95 1.87 -4.54
N ALA A 380 -33.86 2.56 -4.18
CA ALA A 380 -33.59 3.92 -4.63
C ALA A 380 -32.12 4.08 -5.01
N THR A 381 -31.81 5.03 -5.90
CA THR A 381 -30.42 5.32 -6.27
C THR A 381 -29.65 5.94 -5.11
N ALA A 382 -28.52 5.33 -4.74
CA ALA A 382 -27.59 5.86 -3.74
C ALA A 382 -26.58 6.83 -4.38
N SER A 383 -26.09 6.49 -5.58
CA SER A 383 -25.13 7.28 -6.32
C SER A 383 -25.38 7.17 -7.82
N LEU A 384 -25.58 8.31 -8.48
CA LEU A 384 -25.75 8.40 -9.93
C LEU A 384 -24.46 8.11 -10.69
N LEU A 385 -23.30 8.27 -10.03
CA LEU A 385 -21.98 8.11 -10.65
C LEU A 385 -21.57 6.63 -10.72
N THR A 386 -21.87 5.87 -9.67
CA THR A 386 -21.44 4.47 -9.54
C THR A 386 -22.56 3.47 -9.82
N GLY A 387 -23.80 3.95 -10.03
CA GLY A 387 -24.98 3.10 -10.20
C GLY A 387 -25.40 2.33 -8.94
N GLY A 388 -24.82 2.68 -7.78
CA GLY A 388 -25.12 2.02 -6.51
C GLY A 388 -26.55 2.30 -6.04
N LEU A 389 -27.21 1.28 -5.49
CA LEU A 389 -28.55 1.36 -4.91
C LEU A 389 -28.50 1.35 -3.38
N LYS A 390 -29.56 1.89 -2.77
CA LYS A 390 -29.84 1.85 -1.34
C LYS A 390 -31.27 1.33 -1.11
N ILE A 391 -31.55 0.91 0.12
CA ILE A 391 -32.93 0.71 0.57
C ILE A 391 -33.41 2.01 1.21
N GLU A 392 -34.58 2.48 0.78
CA GLU A 392 -35.23 3.65 1.37
C GLU A 392 -36.57 3.25 1.97
N LEU A 393 -36.76 3.59 3.24
CA LEU A 393 -38.01 3.46 3.97
C LEU A 393 -38.78 4.76 3.76
N VAL A 394 -39.87 4.69 3.01
CA VAL A 394 -40.67 5.86 2.62
C VAL A 394 -42.10 5.70 3.12
N GLU A 395 -42.64 6.78 3.69
CA GLU A 395 -44.05 6.86 4.06
C GLU A 395 -44.87 7.33 2.87
N ARG A 396 -45.91 6.57 2.54
CA ARG A 396 -46.78 6.86 1.40
C ARG A 396 -48.22 7.02 1.85
N ALA A 397 -48.75 8.23 1.69
CA ALA A 397 -50.14 8.53 1.99
C ALA A 397 -51.15 7.78 1.08
N ASP A 398 -50.68 7.30 -0.08
CA ASP A 398 -51.47 6.58 -1.08
C ASP A 398 -51.24 5.05 -1.05
N ALA A 399 -50.45 4.54 -0.12
CA ALA A 399 -50.15 3.11 -0.04
C ALA A 399 -51.40 2.30 0.39
N PRO A 400 -51.68 1.14 -0.24
CA PRO A 400 -52.70 0.22 0.25
C PRO A 400 -52.41 -0.20 1.69
N PRO A 401 -53.41 -0.39 2.56
CA PRO A 401 -53.17 -0.88 3.92
C PRO A 401 -52.35 -2.17 3.91
N ALA A 402 -51.28 -2.21 4.70
CA ALA A 402 -50.44 -3.39 4.87
C ALA A 402 -49.93 -3.43 6.31
N GLU A 403 -49.57 -4.63 6.76
CA GLU A 403 -49.00 -4.89 8.08
C GLU A 403 -47.64 -5.56 7.91
N LEU A 404 -46.80 -5.46 8.94
CA LEU A 404 -45.55 -6.22 9.00
C LEU A 404 -45.91 -7.69 9.22
N ASP A 405 -45.52 -8.58 8.31
CA ASP A 405 -45.79 -10.02 8.48
C ASP A 405 -44.79 -10.62 9.47
N MET A 406 -45.24 -10.73 10.72
CA MET A 406 -44.50 -11.27 11.86
C MET A 406 -44.37 -12.80 11.84
N THR A 407 -45.08 -13.48 10.93
CA THR A 407 -45.08 -14.94 10.83
C THR A 407 -44.06 -15.47 9.84
N ALA A 408 -43.47 -14.59 9.03
CA ALA A 408 -42.40 -14.92 8.10
C ALA A 408 -41.14 -15.40 8.83
N THR A 409 -40.49 -16.44 8.28
CA THR A 409 -39.21 -16.97 8.77
C THR A 409 -38.11 -16.75 7.73
N PRO A 410 -36.85 -16.45 8.14
CA PRO A 410 -36.37 -16.32 9.52
C PRO A 410 -36.68 -14.96 10.18
N ASN A 411 -37.03 -13.92 9.41
CA ASN A 411 -37.28 -12.57 9.92
C ASN A 411 -38.65 -12.03 9.47
N PRO A 412 -39.25 -11.09 10.22
CA PRO A 412 -40.49 -10.42 9.82
C PRO A 412 -40.37 -9.73 8.45
N LEU A 413 -41.45 -9.79 7.66
CA LEU A 413 -41.46 -9.23 6.31
C LEU A 413 -41.98 -7.79 6.32
N LEU A 414 -41.15 -6.89 5.82
CA LEU A 414 -41.44 -5.49 5.59
C LEU A 414 -42.10 -5.29 4.21
N PRO A 415 -43.28 -4.65 4.14
CA PRO A 415 -43.93 -4.37 2.86
C PRO A 415 -43.10 -3.46 1.96
N THR A 416 -43.09 -3.76 0.66
CA THR A 416 -42.30 -3.03 -0.34
C THR A 416 -43.15 -2.11 -1.22
N ALA A 417 -42.49 -1.18 -1.89
CA ALA A 417 -43.06 -0.30 -2.91
C ALA A 417 -42.22 -0.38 -4.19
N PRO A 418 -42.76 0.06 -5.35
CA PRO A 418 -42.01 0.13 -6.60
C PRO A 418 -40.70 0.91 -6.45
N ALA A 419 -39.67 0.52 -7.20
CA ALA A 419 -38.38 1.18 -7.15
C ALA A 419 -38.46 2.62 -7.69
N GLU A 420 -37.66 3.52 -7.11
CA GLU A 420 -37.43 4.87 -7.64
C GLU A 420 -35.96 5.00 -8.02
N ILE A 421 -35.63 4.50 -9.20
CA ILE A 421 -34.27 4.56 -9.75
C ILE A 421 -34.24 5.66 -10.79
N ALA A 422 -33.26 6.56 -10.70
CA ALA A 422 -33.10 7.61 -11.70
C ALA A 422 -32.72 6.99 -13.05
N ASP A 423 -33.61 7.11 -14.04
CA ASP A 423 -33.34 6.67 -15.41
C ASP A 423 -32.58 7.75 -16.19
N VAL A 424 -31.25 7.61 -16.17
CA VAL A 424 -30.34 8.49 -16.91
C VAL A 424 -30.53 8.33 -18.43
N ALA A 425 -30.90 7.14 -18.91
CA ALA A 425 -31.08 6.85 -20.32
C ALA A 425 -32.32 7.57 -20.89
N ALA A 426 -33.46 7.51 -20.18
CA ALA A 426 -34.68 8.22 -20.58
C ALA A 426 -34.48 9.76 -20.62
N THR A 427 -33.64 10.29 -19.72
CA THR A 427 -33.33 11.73 -19.69
C THR A 427 -32.44 12.13 -20.87
N ALA A 428 -31.47 11.29 -21.25
CA ALA A 428 -30.59 11.51 -22.40
C ALA A 428 -31.34 11.41 -23.75
N GLU A 429 -32.24 10.42 -23.90
CA GLU A 429 -33.13 10.31 -25.07
C GLU A 429 -34.04 11.54 -25.21
N GLY A 430 -34.57 12.05 -24.09
CA GLY A 430 -35.39 13.26 -24.09
C GLY A 430 -34.63 14.53 -24.53
N LEU A 431 -33.32 14.60 -24.31
CA LEU A 431 -32.47 15.69 -24.81
C LEU A 431 -32.12 15.48 -26.29
N TYR A 432 -31.75 14.25 -26.67
CA TYR A 432 -31.46 13.87 -28.06
C TYR A 432 -32.65 14.15 -28.99
N ASN A 433 -33.86 13.77 -28.56
CA ASN A 433 -35.09 14.01 -29.31
C ASN A 433 -35.41 15.51 -29.44
N ARG A 434 -35.10 16.32 -28.41
CA ARG A 434 -35.25 17.79 -28.47
C ARG A 434 -34.23 18.44 -29.39
N LEU A 435 -32.99 17.94 -29.44
CA LEU A 435 -31.96 18.40 -30.37
C LEU A 435 -32.33 18.07 -31.82
N ASN A 436 -32.83 16.86 -32.07
CA ASN A 436 -33.29 16.44 -33.41
C ASN A 436 -34.56 17.19 -33.87
N ALA A 437 -35.36 17.72 -32.94
CA ALA A 437 -36.57 18.48 -33.24
C ALA A 437 -36.35 19.99 -33.38
N LEU A 438 -35.09 20.46 -33.37
CA LEU A 438 -34.80 21.87 -33.63
C LEU A 438 -35.10 22.18 -35.11
N PRO A 439 -35.92 23.20 -35.42
CA PRO A 439 -36.28 23.55 -36.79
C PRO A 439 -35.15 24.34 -37.47
N ILE A 440 -34.03 23.66 -37.71
CA ILE A 440 -32.84 24.27 -38.32
C ILE A 440 -33.15 24.70 -39.76
N GLU A 441 -34.00 23.97 -40.48
CA GLU A 441 -34.44 24.36 -41.82
C GLU A 441 -35.22 25.68 -41.83
N GLU A 442 -36.12 25.91 -40.87
CA GLU A 442 -36.95 27.12 -40.80
C GLU A 442 -36.10 28.36 -40.49
N VAL A 443 -35.10 28.21 -39.63
CA VAL A 443 -34.14 29.28 -39.30
C VAL A 443 -33.28 29.61 -40.52
N MET A 444 -32.85 28.61 -41.29
CA MET A 444 -32.09 28.81 -42.52
C MET A 444 -32.95 29.47 -43.61
N GLU A 445 -34.21 29.05 -43.79
CA GLU A 445 -35.15 29.70 -44.71
C GLU A 445 -35.43 31.16 -44.33
N SER A 446 -35.64 31.44 -43.04
CA SER A 446 -35.83 32.81 -42.55
C SER A 446 -34.61 33.70 -42.83
N THR A 447 -33.40 33.15 -42.64
CA THR A 447 -32.13 33.83 -42.90
C THR A 447 -31.93 34.09 -44.40
N ILE A 448 -32.22 33.10 -45.24
CA ILE A 448 -32.17 33.24 -46.71
C ILE A 448 -33.21 34.26 -47.17
N ALA A 449 -34.43 34.23 -46.65
CA ALA A 449 -35.49 35.18 -46.99
C ALA A 449 -35.15 36.62 -46.56
N ALA A 450 -34.48 36.80 -45.42
CA ALA A 450 -33.98 38.11 -44.98
C ALA A 450 -32.90 38.63 -45.94
N LEU A 451 -31.94 37.80 -46.32
CA LEU A 451 -30.90 38.14 -47.29
C LEU A 451 -31.48 38.44 -48.68
N ASP A 452 -32.51 37.71 -49.10
CA ASP A 452 -33.20 37.90 -50.38
C ASP A 452 -34.07 39.17 -50.40
N ASN A 453 -34.65 39.57 -49.26
CA ASN A 453 -35.34 40.85 -49.14
C ASN A 453 -34.36 42.04 -49.15
N ILE A 454 -33.16 41.88 -48.54
CA ILE A 454 -32.09 42.89 -48.58
C ILE A 454 -31.50 43.01 -50.00
N SER A 455 -31.32 41.89 -50.71
CA SER A 455 -30.84 41.90 -52.10
C SER A 455 -31.86 42.58 -53.04
N ARG A 456 -33.17 42.37 -52.82
CA ARG A 456 -34.26 43.04 -53.55
C ARG A 456 -34.35 44.54 -53.27
N LEU A 457 -34.04 44.99 -52.04
CA LEU A 457 -33.90 46.42 -51.71
C LEU A 457 -32.73 47.09 -52.43
N THR A 458 -31.73 46.32 -52.86
CA THR A 458 -30.53 46.82 -53.56
C THR A 458 -30.68 46.79 -55.09
N GLY A 459 -31.72 46.12 -55.63
CA GLY A 459 -31.92 45.89 -57.06
C GLY A 459 -33.03 46.71 -57.75
N SER A 460 -33.78 47.55 -57.04
CA SER A 460 -34.84 48.36 -57.67
C SER A 460 -34.36 49.79 -57.99
N ALA A 461 -34.12 50.03 -59.27
CA ALA A 461 -34.01 51.37 -59.82
C ALA A 461 -35.42 51.98 -59.97
N ASP A 462 -36.05 52.37 -58.85
CA ASP A 462 -37.09 53.41 -58.81
C ASP A 462 -37.58 53.63 -57.38
N THR A 463 -36.96 54.57 -56.65
CA THR A 463 -37.69 55.47 -55.73
C THR A 463 -36.85 56.70 -55.38
N ARG A 464 -36.54 57.51 -56.40
CA ARG A 464 -36.34 58.95 -56.20
C ARG A 464 -37.71 59.62 -56.16
N ALA A 465 -38.33 59.65 -54.99
CA ALA A 465 -39.22 60.72 -54.54
C ALA A 465 -39.88 60.26 -53.25
N LEU A 466 -39.41 60.78 -52.11
CA LEU A 466 -40.26 61.10 -50.96
C LEU A 466 -39.51 62.04 -50.01
N PRO A 467 -39.64 63.37 -50.19
CA PRO A 467 -39.32 64.35 -49.17
C PRO A 467 -40.59 64.63 -48.34
N GLY A 468 -40.61 64.22 -47.08
CA GLY A 468 -41.73 64.55 -46.19
C GLY A 468 -41.49 64.19 -44.73
N GLU A 469 -41.02 62.98 -44.46
CA GLU A 469 -41.00 62.45 -43.08
C GLU A 469 -39.68 62.72 -42.33
N MET A 470 -38.60 63.11 -43.03
CA MET A 470 -37.32 63.46 -42.41
C MET A 470 -37.30 64.79 -41.63
N ARG A 471 -38.36 65.60 -41.67
CA ARG A 471 -38.41 66.86 -40.88
C ARG A 471 -38.91 66.66 -39.45
N ALA A 472 -39.60 65.56 -39.15
CA ALA A 472 -40.04 65.24 -37.78
C ALA A 472 -38.89 64.63 -36.95
N LEU A 473 -38.06 63.78 -37.56
CA LEU A 473 -36.89 63.16 -36.90
C LEU A 473 -35.74 64.16 -36.64
N LEU A 474 -35.65 65.25 -37.41
CA LEU A 474 -34.65 66.32 -37.20
C LEU A 474 -35.01 67.31 -36.07
N GLY A 475 -36.19 67.17 -35.45
CA GLY A 475 -36.59 67.89 -34.25
C GLY A 475 -36.13 67.19 -32.97
N GLU A 476 -36.32 65.87 -32.87
CA GLU A 476 -35.98 65.07 -31.67
C GLU A 476 -34.47 64.79 -31.53
N ALA A 477 -33.71 64.79 -32.61
CA ALA A 477 -32.25 64.60 -32.54
C ALA A 477 -31.47 65.83 -32.04
N ARG A 478 -32.05 67.06 -32.04
CA ARG A 478 -31.36 68.27 -31.53
C ARG A 478 -31.37 68.38 -30.01
N GLY A 479 -32.20 67.62 -29.30
CA GLY A 479 -32.22 67.57 -27.84
C GLY A 479 -31.15 66.66 -27.22
N LEU A 480 -30.63 65.68 -27.97
CA LEU A 480 -29.68 64.67 -27.48
C LEU A 480 -28.20 64.98 -27.79
N VAL A 481 -27.91 66.07 -28.51
CA VAL A 481 -26.56 66.45 -28.97
C VAL A 481 -25.93 67.58 -28.12
N GLY A 482 -26.62 68.01 -27.07
CA GLY A 482 -26.14 69.07 -26.16
C GLY A 482 -25.49 68.58 -24.86
N ALA A 483 -25.55 67.28 -24.53
CA ALA A 483 -25.00 66.75 -23.29
C ALA A 483 -23.49 66.50 -23.42
N GLU A 484 -22.72 66.96 -22.44
CA GLU A 484 -21.26 66.90 -22.41
C GLU A 484 -20.73 65.44 -22.42
N GLU A 485 -21.56 64.46 -22.02
CA GLU A 485 -21.19 63.04 -22.01
C GLU A 485 -21.08 62.36 -23.40
N THR A 486 -21.67 62.90 -24.47
CA THR A 486 -21.62 62.25 -25.81
C THR A 486 -20.41 62.63 -26.67
N ARG A 487 -19.62 63.64 -26.30
CA ARG A 487 -18.38 64.00 -27.05
C ARG A 487 -17.21 63.04 -26.80
N ALA A 488 -17.26 62.21 -25.76
CA ALA A 488 -16.17 61.30 -25.40
C ALA A 488 -16.35 59.83 -25.88
N LEU A 489 -17.50 59.49 -26.47
CA LEU A 489 -17.85 58.12 -26.86
C LEU A 489 -17.17 57.61 -28.15
N PRO A 490 -17.01 58.39 -29.23
CA PRO A 490 -16.43 57.88 -30.48
C PRO A 490 -14.95 57.46 -30.34
N ALA A 491 -14.18 58.20 -29.53
CA ALA A 491 -12.77 57.89 -29.30
C ALA A 491 -12.56 56.62 -28.45
N ARG A 492 -13.53 56.28 -27.59
CA ARG A 492 -13.48 55.05 -26.76
C ARG A 492 -14.02 53.84 -27.51
N LEU A 493 -15.01 54.02 -28.38
CA LEU A 493 -15.53 52.92 -29.20
C LEU A 493 -14.59 52.53 -30.35
N GLY A 494 -13.89 53.48 -30.98
CA GLY A 494 -12.89 53.15 -32.01
C GLY A 494 -11.75 52.27 -31.49
N ALA A 495 -11.21 52.59 -30.31
CA ALA A 495 -10.14 51.81 -29.70
C ALA A 495 -10.58 50.39 -29.27
N THR A 496 -11.85 50.23 -28.87
CA THR A 496 -12.38 48.94 -28.42
C THR A 496 -12.78 48.05 -29.61
N VAL A 497 -13.18 48.64 -30.75
CA VAL A 497 -13.52 47.89 -31.97
C VAL A 497 -12.26 47.44 -32.72
N ASP A 498 -11.20 48.25 -32.75
CA ASP A 498 -9.91 47.84 -33.33
C ASP A 498 -9.27 46.68 -32.54
N GLU A 499 -9.42 46.66 -31.20
CA GLU A 499 -8.98 45.55 -30.34
C GLU A 499 -9.81 44.27 -30.56
N ILE A 500 -11.12 44.39 -30.79
CA ILE A 500 -12.00 43.25 -31.06
C ILE A 500 -11.78 42.71 -32.48
N GLU A 501 -11.58 43.54 -33.51
CA GLU A 501 -11.25 43.07 -34.86
C GLU A 501 -9.88 42.39 -34.91
N THR A 502 -8.89 42.88 -34.16
CA THR A 502 -7.57 42.24 -34.05
C THR A 502 -7.67 40.89 -33.32
N LEU A 503 -8.48 40.81 -32.25
CA LEU A 503 -8.68 39.56 -31.50
C LEU A 503 -9.48 38.53 -32.32
N VAL A 504 -10.48 38.95 -33.09
CA VAL A 504 -11.26 38.09 -33.98
C VAL A 504 -10.46 37.66 -35.21
N ALA A 505 -9.60 38.51 -35.76
CA ALA A 505 -8.66 38.13 -36.82
C ALA A 505 -7.61 37.11 -36.33
N THR A 506 -7.09 37.29 -35.12
CA THR A 506 -6.11 36.37 -34.52
C THR A 506 -6.75 35.02 -34.12
N LEU A 507 -8.01 35.04 -33.66
CA LEU A 507 -8.77 33.81 -33.36
C LEU A 507 -9.21 33.07 -34.62
N ASN A 508 -9.47 33.77 -35.73
CA ASN A 508 -9.80 33.14 -37.01
C ASN A 508 -8.58 32.55 -37.74
N GLU A 509 -7.34 32.93 -37.40
CA GLU A 509 -6.12 32.39 -38.02
C GLU A 509 -5.44 31.25 -37.24
N SER A 510 -5.83 30.94 -36.01
CA SER A 510 -5.21 29.86 -35.24
C SER A 510 -6.18 28.74 -34.88
N ASP A 511 -6.52 27.95 -35.91
CA ASP A 511 -6.75 26.50 -35.94
C ASP A 511 -6.92 25.77 -34.58
N LEU A 512 -7.90 26.21 -33.79
CA LEU A 512 -8.14 25.67 -32.46
C LEU A 512 -8.85 24.32 -32.54
N ALA A 513 -9.63 24.11 -33.61
CA ALA A 513 -10.21 22.82 -33.94
C ALA A 513 -9.14 21.83 -34.42
N GLY A 514 -8.23 22.23 -35.33
CA GLY A 514 -7.13 21.36 -35.78
C GLY A 514 -6.13 21.04 -34.67
N ARG A 515 -5.88 21.96 -33.73
CA ARG A 515 -5.04 21.69 -32.56
C ARG A 515 -5.71 20.80 -31.51
N LEU A 516 -7.04 20.87 -31.37
CA LEU A 516 -7.78 19.97 -30.48
C LEU A 516 -7.90 18.57 -31.08
N ASP A 517 -8.13 18.46 -32.40
CA ASP A 517 -8.10 17.18 -33.12
C ASP A 517 -6.70 16.57 -33.09
N ALA A 518 -5.64 17.34 -33.34
CA ALA A 518 -4.27 16.84 -33.26
C ALA A 518 -3.86 16.44 -31.83
N ALA A 519 -4.37 17.14 -30.81
CA ALA A 519 -4.15 16.78 -29.41
C ALA A 519 -4.96 15.54 -29.00
N LEU A 520 -6.19 15.39 -29.49
CA LEU A 520 -6.99 14.18 -29.28
C LEU A 520 -6.36 13.00 -30.00
N GLU A 521 -5.96 13.14 -31.26
CA GLU A 521 -5.31 12.10 -32.07
C GLU A 521 -3.96 11.69 -31.48
N ALA A 522 -3.17 12.64 -30.95
CA ALA A 522 -1.96 12.34 -30.18
C ALA A 522 -2.26 11.63 -28.86
N ALA A 523 -3.38 11.94 -28.19
CA ALA A 523 -3.80 11.27 -26.97
C ALA A 523 -4.35 9.85 -27.21
N THR A 524 -5.12 9.62 -28.29
CA THR A 524 -5.56 8.27 -28.69
C THR A 524 -4.41 7.43 -29.26
N ALA A 525 -3.47 8.04 -29.97
CA ALA A 525 -2.24 7.35 -30.41
C ALA A 525 -1.35 6.98 -29.23
N ALA A 526 -1.20 7.87 -28.24
CA ALA A 526 -0.47 7.57 -27.00
C ALA A 526 -1.18 6.46 -26.19
N ALA A 527 -2.50 6.52 -26.04
CA ALA A 527 -3.28 5.49 -25.36
C ALA A 527 -3.22 4.12 -26.08
N GLY A 528 -3.32 4.11 -27.42
CA GLY A 528 -3.18 2.90 -28.23
C GLY A 528 -1.75 2.32 -28.20
N SER A 529 -0.73 3.17 -28.08
CA SER A 529 0.67 2.74 -27.95
C SER A 529 0.96 2.08 -26.59
N VAL A 530 0.28 2.53 -25.52
CA VAL A 530 0.34 1.91 -24.19
C VAL A 530 -0.41 0.58 -24.16
N ASP A 531 -1.59 0.48 -24.78
CA ASP A 531 -2.34 -0.77 -24.87
C ASP A 531 -1.59 -1.83 -25.70
N ALA A 532 -0.94 -1.43 -26.80
CA ALA A 532 -0.11 -2.33 -27.62
C ALA A 532 1.19 -2.75 -26.89
N ALA A 533 1.80 -1.85 -26.13
CA ALA A 533 2.99 -2.16 -25.32
C ALA A 533 2.67 -3.07 -24.12
N VAL A 534 1.47 -2.97 -23.55
CA VAL A 534 1.05 -3.79 -22.40
C VAL A 534 0.47 -5.14 -22.83
N ALA A 535 -0.15 -5.26 -24.01
CA ALA A 535 -0.72 -6.50 -24.49
C ALA A 535 0.33 -7.60 -24.82
N GLY A 536 1.55 -7.23 -25.23
CA GLY A 536 2.61 -8.17 -25.57
C GLY A 536 3.48 -8.64 -24.39
N VAL A 537 3.46 -7.90 -23.28
CA VAL A 537 4.32 -8.16 -22.09
C VAL A 537 3.99 -9.48 -21.38
N PRO A 538 2.71 -9.88 -21.21
CA PRO A 538 2.39 -11.18 -20.61
C PRO A 538 2.97 -12.37 -21.37
N ASP A 539 3.01 -12.31 -22.71
CA ASP A 539 3.59 -13.38 -23.54
C ASP A 539 5.11 -13.45 -23.44
N VAL A 540 5.79 -12.31 -23.27
CA VAL A 540 7.24 -12.24 -23.07
C VAL A 540 7.61 -12.76 -21.67
N VAL A 541 6.85 -12.39 -20.64
CA VAL A 541 7.05 -12.89 -19.26
C VAL A 541 6.78 -14.40 -19.19
N ALA A 542 5.69 -14.89 -19.77
CA ALA A 542 5.38 -16.32 -19.79
C ALA A 542 6.46 -17.16 -20.51
N ARG A 543 7.11 -16.60 -21.55
CA ARG A 543 8.22 -17.28 -22.25
C ARG A 543 9.55 -17.18 -21.51
N LEU A 544 9.81 -16.08 -20.80
CA LEU A 544 10.97 -15.96 -19.90
C LEU A 544 10.86 -16.93 -18.73
N ASP A 545 9.67 -17.10 -18.15
CA ASP A 545 9.40 -18.09 -17.11
C ASP A 545 9.57 -19.52 -17.64
N ALA A 546 9.17 -19.80 -18.88
CA ALA A 546 9.38 -21.10 -19.52
C ALA A 546 10.87 -21.40 -19.79
N ILE A 547 11.68 -20.39 -20.14
CA ILE A 547 13.13 -20.53 -20.32
C ILE A 547 13.83 -20.72 -18.97
N ALA A 548 13.39 -20.00 -17.93
CA ALA A 548 13.94 -20.10 -16.58
C ALA A 548 13.60 -21.45 -15.92
N ALA A 549 12.43 -22.01 -16.20
CA ALA A 549 11.99 -23.30 -15.64
C ALA A 549 12.71 -24.53 -16.24
N GLU A 550 13.33 -24.41 -17.42
CA GLU A 550 13.95 -25.53 -18.15
C GLU A 550 15.48 -25.41 -18.28
N ALA A 551 16.10 -24.41 -17.64
CA ALA A 551 17.51 -24.06 -17.80
C ALA A 551 18.54 -25.09 -17.24
N GLU A 552 18.10 -26.17 -16.59
CA GLU A 552 19.00 -27.18 -16.02
C GLU A 552 19.29 -28.40 -16.92
N GLU A 553 18.56 -28.63 -18.03
CA GLU A 553 18.73 -29.88 -18.80
C GLU A 553 18.93 -29.72 -20.32
N VAL A 554 18.98 -28.51 -20.88
CA VAL A 554 18.96 -28.31 -22.34
C VAL A 554 20.36 -28.02 -22.94
N PRO A 555 20.79 -28.71 -24.02
CA PRO A 555 22.04 -28.42 -24.73
C PRO A 555 22.11 -26.99 -25.29
N LEU A 556 23.29 -26.36 -25.23
CA LEU A 556 23.54 -24.98 -25.66
C LEU A 556 23.07 -24.62 -27.09
N GLY A 557 22.96 -25.60 -27.98
CA GLY A 557 22.42 -25.42 -29.34
C GLY A 557 20.93 -25.05 -29.34
N ASP A 558 20.13 -25.73 -28.53
CA ASP A 558 18.68 -25.49 -28.44
C ASP A 558 18.37 -24.16 -27.72
N LEU A 559 19.28 -23.73 -26.84
CA LEU A 559 19.22 -22.44 -26.14
C LEU A 559 19.45 -21.26 -27.11
N ALA A 560 20.35 -21.42 -28.07
CA ALA A 560 20.60 -20.44 -29.13
C ALA A 560 19.41 -20.32 -30.09
N ASP A 561 18.78 -21.43 -30.48
CA ASP A 561 17.59 -21.43 -31.35
C ASP A 561 16.38 -20.78 -30.65
N ARG A 562 16.18 -21.04 -29.35
CA ARG A 562 15.11 -20.43 -28.56
C ARG A 562 15.33 -18.93 -28.31
N LEU A 563 16.58 -18.50 -28.08
CA LEU A 563 16.93 -17.07 -28.00
C LEU A 563 16.74 -16.37 -29.36
N SER A 564 17.02 -17.06 -30.47
CA SER A 564 16.76 -16.53 -31.81
C SER A 564 15.26 -16.37 -32.07
N ALA A 565 14.42 -17.30 -31.61
CA ALA A 565 12.97 -17.19 -31.70
C ALA A 565 12.39 -16.07 -30.80
N LEU A 566 13.03 -15.80 -29.66
CA LEU A 566 12.70 -14.67 -28.79
C LEU A 566 13.07 -13.33 -29.47
N LEU A 567 14.22 -13.27 -30.14
CA LEU A 567 14.64 -12.12 -30.93
C LEU A 567 13.72 -11.87 -32.13
N ASP A 568 13.26 -12.92 -32.82
CA ASP A 568 12.26 -12.79 -33.89
C ASP A 568 10.91 -12.26 -33.36
N ALA A 569 10.55 -12.61 -32.12
CA ALA A 569 9.35 -12.10 -31.47
C ALA A 569 9.51 -10.63 -31.05
N ALA A 570 10.71 -10.26 -30.58
CA ALA A 570 11.06 -8.87 -30.29
C ALA A 570 11.11 -8.02 -31.57
N ASP A 571 11.64 -8.55 -32.68
CA ASP A 571 11.66 -7.86 -33.99
C ASP A 571 10.25 -7.58 -34.50
N ARG A 572 9.31 -8.53 -34.36
CA ARG A 572 7.90 -8.30 -34.73
C ARG A 572 7.22 -7.23 -33.86
N LEU A 573 7.66 -7.07 -32.62
CA LEU A 573 7.16 -6.03 -31.72
C LEU A 573 7.79 -4.66 -32.07
N ILE A 574 9.05 -4.66 -32.49
CA ILE A 574 9.83 -3.47 -32.83
C ILE A 574 9.52 -2.94 -34.24
N ASP A 575 9.07 -3.80 -35.16
CA ASP A 575 8.67 -3.39 -36.51
C ASP A 575 7.27 -2.73 -36.56
N THR A 576 6.66 -2.50 -35.40
CA THR A 576 5.44 -1.69 -35.26
C THR A 576 5.76 -0.19 -35.27
N ASP A 577 4.88 0.63 -35.84
CA ASP A 577 5.12 2.08 -36.00
C ASP A 577 5.30 2.82 -34.66
N ALA A 578 4.81 2.26 -33.54
CA ALA A 578 5.02 2.79 -32.20
C ALA A 578 6.43 2.51 -31.64
N ALA A 579 7.07 1.40 -32.02
CA ALA A 579 8.40 1.05 -31.54
C ALA A 579 9.53 1.74 -32.32
N ARG A 580 9.26 2.20 -33.55
CA ARG A 580 10.18 3.07 -34.32
C ARG A 580 10.37 4.47 -33.70
N ALA A 581 9.59 4.82 -32.69
CA ALA A 581 9.73 6.04 -31.90
C ALA A 581 10.60 5.88 -30.64
N LEU A 582 11.13 4.68 -30.37
CA LEU A 582 12.06 4.45 -29.27
C LEU A 582 13.39 5.18 -29.51
N PRO A 583 14.10 5.64 -28.46
CA PRO A 583 15.41 6.27 -28.59
C PRO A 583 16.38 5.35 -29.33
N GLY A 584 17.26 5.91 -30.18
CA GLY A 584 18.23 5.14 -30.98
C GLY A 584 19.14 4.22 -30.16
N ASP A 585 19.27 4.47 -28.86
CA ASP A 585 20.07 3.71 -27.90
C ASP A 585 19.55 2.28 -27.68
N LEU A 586 18.23 2.05 -27.79
CA LEU A 586 17.65 0.71 -27.62
C LEU A 586 17.88 -0.16 -28.86
N SER A 587 17.80 0.43 -30.06
CA SER A 587 18.22 -0.25 -31.29
C SER A 587 19.70 -0.56 -31.30
N ALA A 588 20.55 0.32 -30.76
CA ALA A 588 21.99 0.08 -30.64
C ALA A 588 22.30 -1.07 -29.67
N ALA A 589 21.62 -1.14 -28.52
CA ALA A 589 21.77 -2.25 -27.58
C ALA A 589 21.34 -3.60 -28.17
N LEU A 590 20.29 -3.62 -29.00
CA LEU A 590 19.83 -4.83 -29.68
C LEU A 590 20.79 -5.27 -30.81
N ASP A 591 21.37 -4.32 -31.54
CA ASP A 591 22.41 -4.61 -32.54
C ASP A 591 23.71 -5.11 -31.88
N GLU A 592 24.06 -4.60 -30.71
CA GLU A 592 25.20 -5.07 -29.92
C GLU A 592 24.95 -6.47 -29.36
N LEU A 593 23.72 -6.78 -28.96
CA LEU A 593 23.30 -8.13 -28.53
C LEU A 593 23.29 -9.14 -29.70
N ARG A 594 22.92 -8.68 -30.92
CA ARG A 594 23.06 -9.46 -32.16
C ARG A 594 24.51 -9.73 -32.52
N ALA A 595 25.39 -8.75 -32.36
CA ALA A 595 26.83 -8.91 -32.58
C ALA A 595 27.44 -9.91 -31.59
N VAL A 596 27.09 -9.83 -30.30
CA VAL A 596 27.52 -10.79 -29.27
C VAL A 596 27.03 -12.21 -29.56
N LEU A 597 25.81 -12.38 -30.09
CA LEU A 597 25.27 -13.69 -30.48
C LEU A 597 25.89 -14.25 -31.77
N ALA A 598 26.30 -13.38 -32.70
CA ALA A 598 27.08 -13.77 -33.87
C ALA A 598 28.49 -14.22 -33.46
N GLU A 599 29.11 -13.52 -32.52
CA GLU A 599 30.46 -13.78 -32.02
C GLU A 599 30.51 -15.00 -31.08
N MET A 600 29.44 -15.27 -30.31
CA MET A 600 29.24 -16.53 -29.60
C MET A 600 29.12 -17.74 -30.53
N ARG A 601 28.57 -17.54 -31.74
CA ARG A 601 28.55 -18.57 -32.79
C ARG A 601 29.94 -18.81 -33.42
N GLU A 602 30.83 -17.81 -33.40
CA GLU A 602 32.19 -17.88 -33.95
C GLU A 602 33.29 -18.24 -32.92
N GLY A 603 33.01 -18.17 -31.61
CA GLY A 603 33.76 -18.86 -30.55
C GLY A 603 35.11 -18.27 -30.14
N GLY A 604 35.14 -17.10 -29.49
CA GLY A 604 36.36 -16.56 -28.87
C GLY A 604 36.12 -15.67 -27.64
N VAL A 605 36.47 -16.12 -26.43
CA VAL A 605 36.15 -15.44 -25.15
C VAL A 605 37.41 -15.06 -24.35
N VAL A 606 38.47 -14.53 -24.97
CA VAL A 606 39.73 -14.24 -24.21
C VAL A 606 40.19 -12.78 -24.24
N GLU A 607 39.67 -11.90 -25.11
CA GLU A 607 40.20 -10.52 -25.24
C GLU A 607 39.35 -9.40 -24.60
N ASN A 608 38.32 -9.72 -23.82
CA ASN A 608 37.24 -8.76 -23.53
C ASN A 608 37.33 -7.96 -22.20
N ALA A 609 38.47 -7.96 -21.51
CA ALA A 609 38.61 -7.19 -20.26
C ALA A 609 38.82 -5.68 -20.51
N ASN A 610 39.54 -5.32 -21.58
CA ASN A 610 39.84 -3.91 -21.89
C ASN A 610 38.65 -3.17 -22.52
N ALA A 611 37.80 -3.86 -23.29
CA ALA A 611 36.62 -3.24 -23.90
C ALA A 611 35.52 -2.96 -22.86
N THR A 612 35.36 -3.85 -21.87
CA THR A 612 34.43 -3.64 -20.75
C THR A 612 34.77 -2.38 -19.94
N LEU A 613 36.07 -2.12 -19.71
CA LEU A 613 36.53 -0.91 -19.02
C LEU A 613 36.40 0.36 -19.89
N ALA A 614 36.47 0.24 -21.22
CA ALA A 614 36.24 1.35 -22.13
C ALA A 614 34.74 1.72 -22.21
N SER A 615 33.86 0.72 -22.27
CA SER A 615 32.41 0.89 -22.29
C SER A 615 31.90 1.50 -20.97
N ALA A 616 32.45 1.07 -19.83
CA ALA A 616 32.13 1.67 -18.53
C ALA A 616 32.56 3.14 -18.41
N ARG A 617 33.64 3.57 -19.08
CA ARG A 617 34.05 4.99 -19.14
C ARG A 617 33.18 5.81 -20.07
N ALA A 618 32.81 5.27 -21.23
CA ALA A 618 31.92 5.95 -22.17
C ALA A 618 30.53 6.19 -21.55
N ALA A 619 29.97 5.17 -20.87
CA ALA A 619 28.70 5.32 -20.16
C ALA A 619 28.76 6.38 -19.05
N ALA A 620 29.91 6.52 -18.36
CA ALA A 620 30.08 7.54 -17.33
C ALA A 620 30.15 8.96 -17.92
N ASP A 621 30.78 9.12 -19.08
CA ASP A 621 30.85 10.40 -19.79
C ASP A 621 29.49 10.81 -20.37
N ASP A 622 28.70 9.85 -20.88
CA ASP A 622 27.35 10.09 -21.41
C ASP A 622 26.34 10.47 -20.31
N ILE A 623 26.45 9.85 -19.13
CA ILE A 623 25.66 10.25 -17.94
C ILE A 623 26.03 11.67 -17.50
N SER A 624 27.31 12.05 -17.59
CA SER A 624 27.74 13.42 -17.29
C SER A 624 27.24 14.44 -18.30
N ALA A 625 27.08 14.06 -19.57
CA ALA A 625 26.51 14.90 -20.61
C ALA A 625 24.99 15.09 -20.44
N ALA A 626 24.26 14.01 -20.13
CA ALA A 626 22.83 14.06 -19.84
C ALA A 626 22.51 14.90 -18.58
N ALA A 627 23.40 14.88 -17.59
CA ALA A 627 23.29 15.72 -16.40
C ALA A 627 23.52 17.22 -16.71
N ALA A 628 24.23 17.56 -17.79
CA ALA A 628 24.51 18.94 -18.19
C ALA A 628 23.33 19.61 -18.92
N ASP A 629 22.40 18.84 -19.50
CA ASP A 629 21.23 19.34 -20.24
C ASP A 629 19.97 19.55 -19.39
N LEU A 630 19.97 18.99 -18.17
CA LEU A 630 18.91 19.13 -17.16
C LEU A 630 18.50 20.60 -16.86
N PRO A 631 19.41 21.59 -16.79
CA PRO A 631 19.05 22.99 -16.59
C PRO A 631 18.19 23.57 -17.73
N GLU A 632 18.40 23.12 -18.97
CA GLU A 632 17.66 23.59 -20.14
C GLU A 632 16.24 23.00 -20.18
N VAL A 633 16.11 21.73 -19.78
CA VAL A 633 14.81 21.05 -19.60
C VAL A 633 13.99 21.73 -18.49
N LEU A 634 14.63 22.06 -17.38
CA LEU A 634 14.00 22.80 -16.28
C LEU A 634 13.60 24.23 -16.69
N ALA A 635 14.39 24.90 -17.52
CA ALA A 635 14.05 26.20 -18.09
C ALA A 635 12.81 26.13 -19.01
N ARG A 636 12.71 25.09 -19.86
CA ARG A 636 11.52 24.83 -20.69
C ARG A 636 10.28 24.54 -19.84
N ALA A 637 10.39 23.68 -18.83
CA ALA A 637 9.27 23.37 -17.93
C ALA A 637 8.77 24.63 -17.21
N ARG A 638 9.68 25.50 -16.77
CA ARG A 638 9.33 26.77 -16.13
C ARG A 638 8.62 27.73 -17.08
N SER A 639 9.06 27.83 -18.34
CA SER A 639 8.40 28.63 -19.37
C SER A 639 6.95 28.18 -19.64
N VAL A 640 6.71 26.87 -19.66
CA VAL A 640 5.37 26.30 -19.86
C VAL A 640 4.46 26.60 -18.67
N LEU A 641 4.98 26.48 -17.45
CA LEU A 641 4.25 26.82 -16.23
C LEU A 641 3.92 28.32 -16.14
N ASP A 642 4.84 29.18 -16.55
CA ASP A 642 4.60 30.64 -16.59
C ASP A 642 3.54 31.01 -17.64
N GLN A 643 3.53 30.35 -18.80
CA GLN A 643 2.48 30.49 -19.82
C GLN A 643 1.11 29.99 -19.32
N ALA A 644 1.07 28.87 -18.61
CA ALA A 644 -0.16 28.36 -18.01
C ALA A 644 -0.70 29.33 -16.93
N ALA A 645 0.17 29.84 -16.06
CA ALA A 645 -0.20 30.79 -15.01
C ALA A 645 -0.65 32.16 -15.57
N ALA A 646 -0.11 32.61 -16.70
CA ALA A 646 -0.56 33.81 -17.41
C ALA A 646 -1.95 33.60 -18.04
N THR A 647 -2.18 32.42 -18.63
CA THR A 647 -3.47 32.05 -19.24
C THR A 647 -4.58 31.99 -18.19
N ILE A 648 -4.30 31.43 -17.01
CA ILE A 648 -5.26 31.32 -15.91
C ILE A 648 -5.59 32.69 -15.31
N ARG A 649 -4.60 33.58 -15.14
CA ARG A 649 -4.84 34.96 -14.68
C ARG A 649 -5.66 35.78 -15.67
N GLY A 650 -5.51 35.53 -16.97
CA GLY A 650 -6.36 36.14 -18.01
C GLY A 650 -7.83 35.71 -17.94
N TYR A 651 -8.12 34.57 -17.31
CA TYR A 651 -9.47 34.02 -17.18
C TYR A 651 -10.23 34.56 -15.95
N ASP A 652 -9.52 34.85 -14.86
CA ASP A 652 -10.09 35.35 -13.58
C ASP A 652 -10.57 36.83 -13.67
N ALA A 653 -10.02 37.61 -14.61
CA ALA A 653 -10.33 39.03 -14.74
C ALA A 653 -11.67 39.34 -15.47
N THR A 654 -12.21 38.40 -16.25
CA THR A 654 -13.26 38.70 -17.23
C THR A 654 -14.64 38.11 -16.92
N ARG A 655 -14.76 37.13 -16.01
CA ARG A 655 -16.07 36.63 -15.53
C ARG A 655 -15.97 36.18 -14.07
N GLY A 656 -16.91 36.63 -13.24
CA GLY A 656 -16.92 36.45 -11.79
C GLY A 656 -17.09 35.01 -11.27
N ALA A 657 -16.11 34.15 -11.51
CA ALA A 657 -15.97 32.82 -10.90
C ALA A 657 -15.01 32.85 -9.68
N GLY A 658 -15.16 33.86 -8.82
CA GLY A 658 -14.16 34.19 -7.79
C GLY A 658 -14.25 33.42 -6.45
N ARG A 659 -14.90 32.25 -6.36
CA ARG A 659 -14.98 31.51 -5.07
C ARG A 659 -14.51 30.05 -5.09
N ASP A 660 -14.57 29.34 -6.21
CA ASP A 660 -14.18 27.92 -6.28
C ASP A 660 -12.81 27.68 -6.92
N LEU A 661 -12.23 28.68 -7.59
CA LEU A 661 -10.91 28.57 -8.26
C LEU A 661 -9.72 28.95 -7.37
N ALA A 662 -9.95 29.68 -6.28
CA ALA A 662 -8.89 30.10 -5.36
C ALA A 662 -8.13 28.92 -4.70
N PRO A 663 -8.76 27.78 -4.34
CA PRO A 663 -8.03 26.60 -3.87
C PRO A 663 -7.18 25.95 -4.96
N ALA A 664 -7.72 25.81 -6.18
CA ALA A 664 -7.02 25.20 -7.31
C ALA A 664 -5.78 26.02 -7.73
N ILE A 665 -5.90 27.35 -7.77
CA ILE A 665 -4.78 28.25 -8.07
C ILE A 665 -3.71 28.16 -6.96
N ARG A 666 -4.11 28.06 -5.69
CA ARG A 666 -3.16 27.84 -4.58
C ARG A 666 -2.47 26.48 -4.65
N GLU A 667 -3.16 25.44 -5.11
CA GLU A 667 -2.58 24.09 -5.28
C GLU A 667 -1.57 24.07 -6.42
N VAL A 668 -1.88 24.72 -7.54
CA VAL A 668 -0.96 24.88 -8.67
C VAL A 668 0.26 25.72 -8.27
N GLU A 669 0.09 26.80 -7.50
CA GLU A 669 1.22 27.55 -6.94
C GLU A 669 2.06 26.72 -5.95
N ARG A 670 1.44 25.82 -5.18
CA ARG A 670 2.12 24.92 -4.24
C ARG A 670 2.93 23.86 -4.99
N ALA A 671 2.37 23.30 -6.05
CA ALA A 671 3.04 22.37 -6.95
C ALA A 671 4.22 23.05 -7.67
N ALA A 672 4.03 24.25 -8.21
CA ALA A 672 5.10 25.02 -8.85
C ALA A 672 6.23 25.37 -7.87
N ARG A 673 5.91 25.67 -6.60
CA ARG A 673 6.91 25.87 -5.54
C ARG A 673 7.64 24.57 -5.18
N ALA A 674 6.94 23.45 -5.05
CA ALA A 674 7.54 22.16 -4.76
C ALA A 674 8.51 21.71 -5.87
N VAL A 675 8.12 21.90 -7.14
CA VAL A 675 9.00 21.65 -8.30
C VAL A 675 10.20 22.60 -8.30
N SER A 676 10.01 23.89 -7.98
CA SER A 676 11.13 24.84 -7.87
C SER A 676 12.07 24.52 -6.71
N ASP A 677 11.57 24.01 -5.58
CA ASP A 677 12.38 23.65 -4.42
C ASP A 677 13.12 22.33 -4.65
N LEU A 678 12.49 21.37 -5.35
CA LEU A 678 13.16 20.17 -5.85
C LEU A 678 14.28 20.54 -6.83
N ALA A 679 14.01 21.41 -7.81
CA ALA A 679 15.03 21.87 -8.76
C ALA A 679 16.21 22.54 -8.04
N ARG A 680 15.95 23.39 -7.03
CA ARG A 680 17.01 24.01 -6.22
C ARG A 680 17.75 23.03 -5.31
N ALA A 681 17.08 21.97 -4.85
CA ALA A 681 17.70 20.92 -4.04
C ALA A 681 18.62 20.05 -4.90
N LEU A 682 18.19 19.71 -6.12
CA LEU A 682 18.98 18.97 -7.11
C LEU A 682 20.16 19.79 -7.64
N GLU A 683 19.99 21.10 -7.83
CA GLU A 683 21.09 22.01 -8.18
C GLU A 683 22.14 22.11 -7.05
N ARG A 684 21.71 21.98 -5.79
CA ARG A 684 22.61 22.01 -4.61
C ARG A 684 23.30 20.68 -4.34
N ASN A 685 22.66 19.55 -4.67
CA ASN A 685 23.17 18.20 -4.41
C ASN A 685 22.87 17.25 -5.59
N PRO A 686 23.54 17.40 -6.74
CA PRO A 686 23.26 16.58 -7.92
C PRO A 686 23.53 15.08 -7.69
N ASN A 687 24.39 14.73 -6.73
CA ASN A 687 24.72 13.34 -6.39
C ASN A 687 23.61 12.57 -5.64
N SER A 688 22.55 13.23 -5.16
CA SER A 688 21.47 12.54 -4.44
C SER A 688 20.61 11.64 -5.34
N ILE A 689 20.58 11.91 -6.66
CA ILE A 689 19.83 11.12 -7.64
C ILE A 689 20.51 9.76 -7.89
N LEU A 690 21.83 9.72 -7.92
CA LEU A 690 22.59 8.49 -8.23
C LEU A 690 22.81 7.58 -7.02
N PHE A 691 22.84 8.14 -5.81
CA PHE A 691 23.14 7.39 -4.58
C PHE A 691 21.98 7.33 -3.58
N GLY A 692 20.82 7.92 -3.90
CA GLY A 692 19.59 7.80 -3.13
C GLY A 692 19.67 8.36 -1.69
N ARG A 693 20.57 9.32 -1.42
CA ARG A 693 20.73 9.95 -0.10
C ARG A 693 20.43 11.44 -0.13
#